data_AF-A0A0D0AUZ3-F1
#
_entry.id   AF-A0A0D0AUZ3-F1
#
_cell.length_a   1.000
_cell.length_b   1.000
_cell.length_c   1.000
_cell.angle_alpha   90.00
_cell.angle_beta   90.00
_cell.angle_gamma   90.00
#
_symmetry.space_group_name_H-M   'P 1'
#
loop_
_entity.id
_entity.type
_entity.pdbx_description
1 polymer ?
#
loop_
_entity_poly.entity_id
_entity_poly.type
_entity_poly.pdbx_seq_one_letter_code
_entity_poly.pdbx_strand_id
1 'polypeptide(L)'
;MSFIAVGSSLQLSADDTQALKSLPVATQITTKKALQGSTADLARLVDYISTLNSSRFTCLAPVFHAILDSIQVPNYINPKTIPIIMSAKWALIGLVKISTVTPSDDAVTKYIVRKWDVSYPWMRFFARNCLPPPYDVSVAPPRPDLCNVFDAAKLCITPLSLICTKSEEGRHLLRSSVSVQHFVAQLWVLIGNLQGDVLQGDPGTTTDGLISMLRASFALTNHVCVSESEDPNKITLPLSSYIHAAGGVKPVVFTLLRYIRRITRDAAAVEEPRSWTTGDRSVKQLHLYTVGLHYSFEFLQIISRQDASCRAQLIRQGSIRTVVDAITLILPRILVQTSKEMDFHPQLGLAGRQNVLWLGYSYIASAIRGADDGVTAVCQAIDAGLLRTLNQGAACPPHANRRDHPSRGRMGDIELLFLLATFFIYHRVVESLFRDFISVQITPVQEREIRDQGLGVALQLVLTSGADAVHYRTMQPTILHEYRCSGPGCPMCKSDFVSKKRRCSGCLVSIYCSEKCQRAAWRNGHKTWCQALRCTVGPWGSRDIRKSLQVIAGFESSEISGMAKDIETRVREAQRQFPAFIDRLVLVLDMTVYPPEVRVLPVHMLEQFPGNDPIWSKIADDIRARSNSPPKGYMFSVVKVHLGNTKFTLFSPSTALRMGFEDQYFWDDEAHDSEDEDEQMKIMSLIRKYKEKPELLNDTDASEDECYEV
;
A
#
# COMPACT_ATOMS: atom_id res chain seq x y z
N MET A 1 -47.70 -26.14 28.58
CA MET A 1 -46.74 -25.87 27.48
C MET A 1 -47.07 -26.78 26.30
N SER A 2 -47.92 -26.31 25.39
CA SER A 2 -48.18 -26.97 24.12
C SER A 2 -47.07 -26.58 23.15
N PHE A 3 -46.10 -27.47 22.96
CA PHE A 3 -45.15 -27.33 21.85
C PHE A 3 -45.96 -27.26 20.56
N ILE A 4 -45.73 -26.21 19.77
CA ILE A 4 -46.20 -26.20 18.38
C ILE A 4 -45.54 -27.40 17.73
N ALA A 5 -46.30 -28.48 17.55
CA ALA A 5 -45.84 -29.63 16.79
C ALA A 5 -45.62 -29.12 15.37
N VAL A 6 -44.36 -28.98 14.98
CA VAL A 6 -43.96 -28.80 13.58
C VAL A 6 -44.36 -30.11 12.89
N GLY A 7 -45.61 -30.17 12.44
CA GLY A 7 -46.31 -31.41 12.05
C GLY A 7 -45.92 -31.95 10.67
N SER A 8 -45.02 -31.28 9.96
CA SER A 8 -44.39 -31.82 8.76
C SER A 8 -43.17 -32.63 9.20
N SER A 9 -43.25 -33.96 9.13
CA SER A 9 -42.08 -34.81 9.30
C SER A 9 -40.99 -34.36 8.33
N LEU A 10 -39.80 -34.06 8.84
CA LEU A 10 -38.62 -33.81 8.02
C LEU A 10 -38.39 -35.02 7.10
N GLN A 11 -38.67 -34.87 5.81
CA GLN A 11 -38.46 -35.96 4.85
C GLN A 11 -37.02 -35.92 4.34
N LEU A 12 -36.24 -36.90 4.77
CA LEU A 12 -34.97 -37.23 4.13
C LEU A 12 -35.24 -38.10 2.90
N SER A 13 -34.36 -38.03 1.89
CA SER A 13 -34.45 -38.96 0.77
C SER A 13 -34.26 -40.41 1.24
N ALA A 14 -34.73 -41.37 0.44
CA ALA A 14 -34.51 -42.79 0.73
C ALA A 14 -33.01 -43.12 0.83
N ASP A 15 -32.20 -42.51 -0.03
CA ASP A 15 -30.74 -42.69 -0.05
C ASP A 15 -30.09 -42.11 1.20
N ASP A 16 -30.50 -40.91 1.63
CA ASP A 16 -29.99 -40.29 2.87
C ASP A 16 -30.36 -41.14 4.09
N THR A 17 -31.61 -41.65 4.12
CA THR A 17 -32.08 -42.54 5.18
C THR A 17 -31.26 -43.83 5.22
N GLN A 18 -30.94 -44.40 4.05
CA GLN A 18 -30.11 -45.59 3.95
C GLN A 18 -28.66 -45.31 4.37
N ALA A 19 -28.09 -44.15 4.00
CA ALA A 19 -26.76 -43.73 4.42
C ALA A 19 -26.65 -43.54 5.94
N LEU A 20 -27.70 -43.01 6.58
CA LEU A 20 -27.76 -42.86 8.04
C LEU A 20 -27.75 -44.19 8.80
N LYS A 21 -28.28 -45.28 8.22
CA LYS A 21 -28.23 -46.62 8.84
C LYS A 21 -26.81 -47.17 8.99
N SER A 22 -25.83 -46.60 8.27
CA SER A 22 -24.42 -46.97 8.41
C SER A 22 -23.75 -46.38 9.66
N LEU A 23 -24.38 -45.43 10.34
CA LEU A 23 -23.89 -44.83 11.58
C LEU A 23 -24.10 -45.76 12.78
N PRO A 24 -23.32 -45.61 13.88
CA PRO A 24 -23.60 -46.32 15.11
C PRO A 24 -25.02 -46.06 15.62
N VAL A 25 -25.65 -47.08 16.23
CA VAL A 25 -27.05 -47.01 16.69
C VAL A 25 -27.30 -45.82 17.62
N ALA A 26 -26.36 -45.51 18.51
CA ALA A 26 -26.43 -44.34 19.39
C ALA A 26 -26.52 -43.03 18.59
N THR A 27 -25.72 -42.89 17.52
CA THR A 27 -25.76 -41.73 16.63
C THR A 27 -27.06 -41.67 15.84
N GLN A 28 -27.57 -42.81 15.35
CA GLN A 28 -28.87 -42.87 14.67
C GLN A 28 -30.02 -42.37 15.58
N ILE A 29 -30.01 -42.77 16.85
CA ILE A 29 -30.98 -42.30 17.85
C ILE A 29 -30.87 -40.79 18.05
N THR A 30 -29.65 -40.28 18.21
CA THR A 30 -29.39 -38.83 18.33
C THR A 30 -29.85 -38.07 17.09
N THR A 31 -29.57 -38.58 15.88
CA THR A 31 -30.06 -38.04 14.61
C THR A 31 -31.58 -37.97 14.55
N LYS A 32 -32.27 -39.05 14.95
CA LYS A 32 -33.74 -39.08 14.98
C LYS A 32 -34.31 -38.02 15.92
N LYS A 33 -33.73 -37.87 17.11
CA LYS A 33 -34.15 -36.84 18.08
C LYS A 33 -33.87 -35.43 17.59
N ALA A 34 -32.74 -35.20 16.92
CA ALA A 34 -32.40 -33.92 16.32
C ALA A 34 -33.40 -33.52 15.22
N LEU A 35 -33.79 -34.46 14.35
CA LEU A 35 -34.84 -34.27 13.34
C LEU A 35 -36.22 -34.03 13.96
N GLN A 36 -36.44 -34.45 15.20
CA GLN A 36 -37.65 -34.15 15.98
C GLN A 36 -37.58 -32.79 16.69
N GLY A 37 -36.52 -32.00 16.47
CA GLY A 37 -36.34 -30.66 17.01
C GLY A 37 -35.55 -30.57 18.31
N SER A 38 -34.90 -31.66 18.76
CA SER A 38 -34.03 -31.62 19.95
C SER A 38 -32.71 -30.89 19.67
N THR A 39 -32.60 -29.65 20.17
CA THR A 39 -31.39 -28.81 20.02
C THR A 39 -30.17 -29.40 20.73
N ALA A 40 -30.38 -30.07 21.86
CA ALA A 40 -29.31 -30.73 22.62
C ALA A 40 -28.74 -31.94 21.86
N ASP A 41 -29.61 -32.75 21.23
CA ASP A 41 -29.16 -33.84 20.37
C ASP A 41 -28.44 -33.32 19.11
N LEU A 42 -28.91 -32.21 18.55
CA LEU A 42 -28.24 -31.58 17.42
C LEU A 42 -26.83 -31.07 17.77
N ALA A 43 -26.66 -30.43 18.93
CA ALA A 43 -25.35 -30.05 19.45
C ALA A 43 -24.45 -31.28 19.66
N ARG A 44 -24.98 -32.37 20.23
CA ARG A 44 -24.25 -33.65 20.36
C ARG A 44 -23.78 -34.20 19.02
N LEU A 45 -24.59 -34.11 17.96
CA LEU A 45 -24.18 -34.52 16.61
C LEU A 45 -23.03 -33.66 16.09
N VAL A 46 -23.08 -32.35 16.34
CA VAL A 46 -22.02 -31.41 15.96
C VAL A 46 -20.70 -31.75 16.66
N ASP A 47 -20.74 -32.13 17.92
CA ASP A 47 -19.54 -32.57 18.66
C ASP A 47 -19.06 -33.94 18.17
N TYR A 48 -19.99 -34.83 17.82
CA TYR A 48 -19.68 -36.15 17.30
C TYR A 48 -18.87 -36.12 16.00
N ILE A 49 -19.11 -35.13 15.12
CA ILE A 49 -18.33 -34.95 13.87
C ILE A 49 -16.82 -34.88 14.14
N SER A 50 -16.40 -34.28 15.26
CA SER A 50 -14.98 -34.15 15.61
C SER A 50 -14.34 -35.47 16.07
N THR A 51 -15.13 -36.50 16.36
CA THR A 51 -14.67 -37.81 16.88
C THR A 51 -14.67 -38.93 15.84
N LEU A 52 -15.30 -38.71 14.68
CA LEU A 52 -15.51 -39.72 13.65
C LEU A 52 -14.40 -39.76 12.59
N ASN A 53 -14.16 -40.96 12.03
CA ASN A 53 -13.32 -41.14 10.83
C ASN A 53 -13.93 -40.46 9.59
N SER A 54 -13.05 -40.01 8.68
CA SER A 54 -13.38 -38.93 7.74
C SER A 54 -14.41 -39.22 6.65
N SER A 55 -14.69 -40.48 6.35
CA SER A 55 -15.62 -40.83 5.26
C SER A 55 -17.08 -40.92 5.70
N ARG A 56 -17.36 -41.09 7.01
CA ARG A 56 -18.70 -41.44 7.50
C ARG A 56 -19.58 -40.25 7.91
N PHE A 57 -19.04 -39.05 8.06
CA PHE A 57 -19.83 -37.90 8.52
C PHE A 57 -20.60 -37.20 7.39
N THR A 58 -20.28 -37.45 6.12
CA THR A 58 -20.98 -36.82 4.99
C THR A 58 -22.46 -37.20 4.92
N CYS A 59 -22.84 -38.35 5.49
CA CYS A 59 -24.25 -38.76 5.61
C CYS A 59 -25.05 -37.94 6.62
N LEU A 60 -24.41 -37.13 7.47
CA LEU A 60 -25.09 -36.19 8.36
C LEU A 60 -25.43 -34.84 7.68
N ALA A 61 -24.81 -34.50 6.55
CA ALA A 61 -25.10 -33.24 5.85
C ALA A 61 -26.59 -33.09 5.47
N PRO A 62 -27.28 -34.12 4.94
CA PRO A 62 -28.72 -34.05 4.66
C PRO A 62 -29.57 -33.75 5.89
N VAL A 63 -29.17 -34.24 7.08
CA VAL A 63 -29.86 -33.96 8.35
C VAL A 63 -29.85 -32.48 8.65
N PHE A 64 -28.68 -31.84 8.54
CA PHE A 64 -28.54 -30.41 8.79
C PHE A 64 -29.27 -29.57 7.74
N HIS A 65 -29.24 -29.97 6.47
CA HIS A 65 -30.03 -29.32 5.43
C HIS A 65 -31.53 -29.42 5.65
N ALA A 66 -32.04 -30.61 6.00
CA ALA A 66 -33.46 -30.80 6.29
C ALA A 66 -33.93 -29.89 7.42
N ILE A 67 -33.12 -29.76 8.48
CA ILE A 67 -33.41 -28.84 9.59
C ILE A 67 -33.46 -27.39 9.09
N LEU A 68 -32.49 -26.93 8.29
CA LEU A 68 -32.49 -25.55 7.79
C LEU A 68 -33.64 -25.25 6.81
N ASP A 69 -33.99 -26.21 5.96
CA ASP A 69 -34.99 -26.09 4.89
C ASP A 69 -36.44 -26.10 5.44
N SER A 70 -36.70 -26.94 6.44
CA SER A 70 -38.03 -27.05 7.04
C SER A 70 -38.48 -25.86 7.88
N ILE A 71 -37.55 -24.98 8.21
CA ILE A 71 -37.78 -23.90 9.15
C ILE A 71 -37.90 -22.59 8.39
N GLN A 72 -39.06 -21.96 8.50
CA GLN A 72 -39.21 -20.56 8.10
C GLN A 72 -38.36 -19.67 8.99
N VAL A 73 -37.46 -18.89 8.38
CA VAL A 73 -36.64 -17.90 9.08
C VAL A 73 -37.57 -16.91 9.79
N PRO A 74 -37.54 -16.83 11.13
CA PRO A 74 -38.44 -15.96 11.85
C PRO A 74 -38.11 -14.49 11.58
N ASN A 75 -39.14 -13.64 11.51
CA ASN A 75 -38.97 -12.20 11.30
C ASN A 75 -38.46 -11.45 12.55
N TYR A 76 -38.68 -12.02 13.74
CA TYR A 76 -38.32 -11.44 15.03
C TYR A 76 -37.96 -12.53 16.03
N ILE A 77 -37.12 -12.19 17.01
CA ILE A 77 -36.75 -13.08 18.11
C ILE A 77 -37.85 -13.01 19.19
N ASN A 78 -38.45 -14.16 19.52
CA ASN A 78 -39.35 -14.29 20.65
C ASN A 78 -39.16 -15.69 21.30
N PRO A 79 -39.67 -15.94 22.53
CA PRO A 79 -39.47 -17.21 23.22
C PRO A 79 -39.88 -18.47 22.42
N LYS A 80 -40.89 -18.38 21.55
CA LYS A 80 -41.36 -19.51 20.72
C LYS A 80 -40.41 -19.82 19.57
N THR A 81 -39.65 -18.82 19.08
CA THR A 81 -38.70 -19.00 17.97
C THR A 81 -37.30 -19.36 18.45
N ILE A 82 -37.01 -19.31 19.76
CA ILE A 82 -35.68 -19.63 20.30
C ILE A 82 -35.22 -21.05 19.92
N PRO A 83 -36.03 -22.13 20.11
CA PRO A 83 -35.59 -23.48 19.77
C PRO A 83 -35.28 -23.63 18.27
N ILE A 84 -36.08 -22.96 17.44
CA ILE A 84 -35.92 -22.91 15.99
C ILE A 84 -34.57 -22.27 15.61
N ILE A 85 -34.27 -21.10 16.16
CA ILE A 85 -33.01 -20.39 15.86
C ILE A 85 -31.81 -21.19 16.37
N MET A 86 -31.92 -21.82 17.54
CA MET A 86 -30.87 -22.69 18.08
C MET A 86 -30.63 -23.93 17.19
N SER A 87 -31.69 -24.54 16.65
CA SER A 87 -31.56 -25.63 15.69
C SER A 87 -30.83 -25.17 14.42
N ALA A 88 -31.18 -24.00 13.87
CA ALA A 88 -30.49 -23.45 12.71
C ALA A 88 -29.01 -23.12 13.00
N LYS A 89 -28.70 -22.57 14.18
CA LYS A 89 -27.32 -22.32 14.64
C LYS A 89 -26.50 -23.61 14.60
N TRP A 90 -26.96 -24.66 15.25
CA TRP A 90 -26.22 -25.92 15.30
C TRP A 90 -26.16 -26.62 13.94
N ALA A 91 -27.21 -26.51 13.12
CA ALA A 91 -27.19 -27.07 11.77
C ALA A 91 -26.13 -26.39 10.88
N LEU A 92 -26.03 -25.06 10.92
CA LEU A 92 -24.96 -24.33 10.22
C LEU A 92 -23.56 -24.72 10.73
N ILE A 93 -23.37 -24.84 12.04
CA ILE A 93 -22.08 -25.29 12.62
C ILE A 93 -21.76 -26.71 12.15
N GLY A 94 -22.75 -27.60 12.10
CA GLY A 94 -22.62 -28.97 11.61
C GLY A 94 -22.14 -29.03 10.17
N LEU A 95 -22.77 -28.26 9.27
CA LEU A 95 -22.36 -28.18 7.86
C LEU A 95 -20.93 -27.65 7.71
N VAL A 96 -20.58 -26.59 8.44
CA VAL A 96 -19.22 -26.03 8.45
C VAL A 96 -18.20 -27.06 8.93
N LYS A 97 -18.49 -27.79 10.02
CA LYS A 97 -17.61 -28.84 10.54
C LYS A 97 -17.42 -29.96 9.52
N ILE A 98 -18.50 -30.47 8.91
CA ILE A 98 -18.43 -31.49 7.85
C ILE A 98 -17.48 -31.04 6.74
N SER A 99 -17.70 -29.84 6.20
CA SER A 99 -16.89 -29.28 5.11
C SER A 99 -15.44 -29.02 5.50
N THR A 100 -15.15 -28.79 6.78
CA THR A 100 -13.78 -28.61 7.26
C THR A 100 -13.02 -29.94 7.33
N VAL A 101 -13.70 -31.03 7.72
CA VAL A 101 -13.07 -32.35 7.88
C VAL A 101 -12.98 -33.11 6.54
N THR A 102 -13.87 -32.86 5.57
CA THR A 102 -13.72 -33.34 4.17
C THR A 102 -13.37 -32.15 3.27
N PRO A 103 -12.10 -31.74 3.19
CA PRO A 103 -11.72 -30.52 2.49
C PRO A 103 -11.66 -30.69 0.96
N SER A 104 -12.52 -31.52 0.36
CA SER A 104 -12.63 -31.62 -1.10
C SER A 104 -13.53 -30.52 -1.65
N ASP A 105 -13.21 -30.05 -2.85
CA ASP A 105 -14.05 -29.10 -3.59
C ASP A 105 -15.48 -29.62 -3.71
N ASP A 106 -15.63 -30.88 -4.16
CA ASP A 106 -16.94 -31.53 -4.31
C ASP A 106 -17.78 -31.48 -3.03
N ALA A 107 -17.18 -31.70 -1.84
CA ALA A 107 -17.93 -31.65 -0.60
C ALA A 107 -18.43 -30.24 -0.27
N VAL A 108 -17.60 -29.20 -0.41
CA VAL A 108 -18.00 -27.81 -0.16
C VAL A 108 -19.02 -27.34 -1.18
N THR A 109 -18.79 -27.67 -2.45
CA THR A 109 -19.70 -27.37 -3.55
C THR A 109 -21.06 -28.04 -3.34
N LYS A 110 -21.08 -29.33 -2.99
CA LYS A 110 -22.30 -30.09 -2.75
C LYS A 110 -23.08 -29.63 -1.52
N TYR A 111 -22.42 -29.45 -0.38
CA TYR A 111 -23.08 -29.23 0.91
C TYR A 111 -23.22 -27.76 1.32
N ILE A 112 -22.52 -26.82 0.69
CA ILE A 112 -22.67 -25.40 1.01
C ILE A 112 -23.15 -24.62 -0.22
N VAL A 113 -22.44 -24.73 -1.34
CA VAL A 113 -22.71 -23.89 -2.53
C VAL A 113 -24.03 -24.25 -3.21
N ARG A 114 -24.30 -25.53 -3.47
CA ARG A 114 -25.55 -25.98 -4.11
C ARG A 114 -26.79 -25.86 -3.22
N LYS A 115 -26.60 -25.65 -1.92
CA LYS A 115 -27.65 -25.44 -0.91
C LYS A 115 -27.56 -24.05 -0.28
N TRP A 116 -27.04 -23.10 -1.04
CA TRP A 116 -26.84 -21.73 -0.60
C TRP A 116 -28.16 -21.02 -0.32
N ASP A 117 -29.18 -21.28 -1.14
CA ASP A 117 -30.56 -20.82 -0.98
C ASP A 117 -31.17 -21.16 0.39
N VAL A 118 -30.78 -22.31 0.96
CA VAL A 118 -31.21 -22.73 2.30
C VAL A 118 -30.38 -22.08 3.40
N SER A 119 -29.06 -22.00 3.24
CA SER A 119 -28.15 -21.54 4.31
C SER A 119 -28.10 -20.00 4.42
N TYR A 120 -28.18 -19.30 3.29
CA TYR A 120 -28.03 -17.85 3.18
C TYR A 120 -29.08 -17.04 3.98
N PRO A 121 -30.38 -17.38 3.95
CA PRO A 121 -31.39 -16.70 4.76
C PRO A 121 -31.08 -16.73 6.25
N TRP A 122 -30.59 -17.86 6.76
CA TRP A 122 -30.18 -18.02 8.16
C TRP A 122 -28.93 -17.20 8.50
N MET A 123 -27.93 -17.20 7.64
CA MET A 123 -26.75 -16.34 7.82
C MET A 123 -27.14 -14.85 7.89
N ARG A 124 -28.04 -14.41 7.00
CA ARG A 124 -28.59 -13.04 7.03
C ARG A 124 -29.38 -12.75 8.30
N PHE A 125 -30.14 -13.72 8.80
CA PHE A 125 -30.85 -13.62 10.07
C PHE A 125 -29.89 -13.40 11.24
N PHE A 126 -28.83 -14.22 11.36
CA PHE A 126 -27.84 -14.07 12.43
C PHE A 126 -27.08 -12.75 12.30
N ALA A 127 -26.68 -12.34 11.11
CA ALA A 127 -26.03 -11.04 10.91
C ALA A 127 -26.92 -9.87 11.35
N ARG A 128 -28.21 -9.88 10.95
CA ARG A 128 -29.13 -8.78 11.24
C ARG A 128 -29.53 -8.69 12.71
N ASN A 129 -29.76 -9.83 13.36
CA ASN A 129 -30.35 -9.85 14.70
C ASN A 129 -29.31 -10.08 15.82
N CYS A 130 -28.16 -10.67 15.50
CA CYS A 130 -27.14 -11.04 16.49
C CYS A 130 -25.82 -10.26 16.35
N LEU A 131 -25.64 -9.43 15.31
CA LEU A 131 -24.57 -8.42 15.30
C LEU A 131 -25.16 -7.06 15.71
N PRO A 132 -24.42 -6.21 16.46
CA PRO A 132 -24.89 -4.88 16.80
C PRO A 132 -24.95 -4.00 15.53
N PRO A 133 -25.93 -3.10 15.43
CA PRO A 133 -25.95 -2.11 14.36
C PRO A 133 -24.74 -1.17 14.51
N PRO A 134 -24.25 -0.56 13.42
CA PRO A 134 -23.01 0.20 13.42
C PRO A 134 -23.08 1.53 14.20
N TYR A 135 -24.27 1.95 14.67
CA TYR A 135 -24.49 3.28 15.25
C TYR A 135 -24.89 3.31 16.74
N ASP A 136 -25.15 2.16 17.38
CA ASP A 136 -25.51 2.18 18.81
C ASP A 136 -25.30 0.83 19.50
N VAL A 137 -24.20 0.69 20.24
CA VAL A 137 -23.91 -0.49 21.07
C VAL A 137 -24.65 -0.42 22.41
N SER A 138 -25.05 0.78 22.85
CA SER A 138 -25.65 1.01 24.17
C SER A 138 -27.14 0.66 24.25
N VAL A 139 -27.82 0.59 23.11
CA VAL A 139 -29.27 0.35 23.03
C VAL A 139 -29.62 -1.09 22.63
N ALA A 140 -28.64 -1.99 22.53
CA ALA A 140 -28.95 -3.39 22.25
C ALA A 140 -29.76 -4.00 23.42
N PRO A 141 -31.00 -4.45 23.20
CA PRO A 141 -31.80 -5.07 24.27
C PRO A 141 -31.05 -6.30 24.80
N PRO A 142 -31.18 -6.63 26.11
CA PRO A 142 -30.56 -7.81 26.70
C PRO A 142 -30.95 -9.02 25.85
N ARG A 143 -29.96 -9.59 25.15
CA ARG A 143 -30.20 -10.68 24.22
C ARG A 143 -30.31 -11.95 25.06
N PRO A 144 -31.33 -12.80 24.83
CA PRO A 144 -31.33 -14.14 25.39
C PRO A 144 -30.01 -14.86 25.02
N ASP A 145 -29.57 -15.84 25.81
CA ASP A 145 -28.36 -16.69 25.63
C ASP A 145 -28.40 -17.56 24.35
N LEU A 146 -28.66 -16.92 23.21
CA LEU A 146 -29.08 -17.52 21.97
C LEU A 146 -27.87 -17.58 21.03
N CYS A 147 -27.25 -16.42 20.81
CA CYS A 147 -26.07 -16.28 19.99
C CYS A 147 -25.35 -15.00 20.41
N ASN A 148 -24.16 -15.13 20.98
CA ASN A 148 -23.31 -13.97 21.24
C ASN A 148 -22.77 -13.40 19.90
N VAL A 149 -22.22 -12.18 19.94
CA VAL A 149 -21.74 -11.49 18.73
C VAL A 149 -20.66 -12.31 18.01
N PHE A 150 -19.81 -12.98 18.77
CA PHE A 150 -18.74 -13.82 18.23
C PHE A 150 -19.29 -15.04 17.47
N ASP A 151 -20.24 -15.76 18.05
CA ASP A 151 -20.93 -16.89 17.43
C ASP A 151 -21.64 -16.46 16.14
N ALA A 152 -22.32 -15.32 16.16
CA ALA A 152 -22.99 -14.77 15.00
C ALA A 152 -22.00 -14.45 13.88
N ALA A 153 -20.87 -13.82 14.20
CA ALA A 153 -19.80 -13.54 13.26
C ALA A 153 -19.22 -14.84 12.67
N LYS A 154 -18.99 -15.85 13.51
CA LYS A 154 -18.49 -17.17 13.10
C LYS A 154 -19.45 -17.89 12.17
N LEU A 155 -20.74 -17.92 12.50
CA LEU A 155 -21.80 -18.51 11.67
C LEU A 155 -21.89 -17.86 10.28
N CYS A 156 -21.55 -16.58 10.17
CA CYS A 156 -21.59 -15.85 8.90
C CYS A 156 -20.28 -16.00 8.11
N ILE A 157 -19.11 -15.88 8.77
CA ILE A 157 -17.81 -15.84 8.08
C ILE A 157 -17.30 -17.23 7.73
N THR A 158 -17.42 -18.22 8.61
CA THR A 158 -16.78 -19.53 8.38
C THR A 158 -17.31 -20.25 7.13
N PRO A 159 -18.62 -20.29 6.85
CA PRO A 159 -19.12 -20.84 5.58
C PRO A 159 -18.53 -20.11 4.36
N LEU A 160 -18.49 -18.78 4.37
CA LEU A 160 -17.93 -17.97 3.28
C LEU A 160 -16.45 -18.27 3.06
N SER A 161 -15.67 -18.41 4.13
CA SER A 161 -14.25 -18.75 4.07
C SER A 161 -14.01 -20.15 3.50
N LEU A 162 -14.86 -21.12 3.84
CA LEU A 162 -14.78 -22.47 3.28
C LEU A 162 -15.06 -22.45 1.77
N ILE A 163 -16.12 -21.75 1.36
CA ILE A 163 -16.44 -21.50 -0.05
C ILE A 163 -15.22 -20.90 -0.77
N CYS A 164 -14.61 -19.84 -0.23
CA CYS A 164 -13.44 -19.19 -0.82
C CYS A 164 -12.25 -20.14 -1.01
N THR A 165 -11.90 -20.87 0.05
CA THR A 165 -10.68 -21.69 0.10
C THR A 165 -10.80 -23.02 -0.63
N LYS A 166 -12.02 -23.58 -0.75
CA LYS A 166 -12.21 -24.97 -1.19
C LYS A 166 -13.02 -25.14 -2.46
N SER A 167 -13.85 -24.17 -2.86
CA SER A 167 -14.81 -24.37 -3.95
C SER A 167 -14.68 -23.33 -5.07
N GLU A 168 -14.43 -23.79 -6.30
CA GLU A 168 -14.37 -22.90 -7.46
C GLU A 168 -15.74 -22.35 -7.86
N GLU A 169 -16.79 -23.17 -7.87
CA GLU A 169 -18.17 -22.74 -8.05
C GLU A 169 -18.59 -21.75 -6.95
N GLY A 170 -18.11 -21.99 -5.73
CA GLY A 170 -18.31 -21.12 -4.59
C GLY A 170 -17.68 -19.75 -4.76
N ARG A 171 -16.41 -19.69 -5.19
CA ARG A 171 -15.76 -18.43 -5.56
C ARG A 171 -16.52 -17.70 -6.67
N HIS A 172 -17.00 -18.43 -7.67
CA HIS A 172 -17.84 -17.85 -8.72
C HIS A 172 -19.15 -17.27 -8.16
N LEU A 173 -19.83 -17.96 -7.25
CA LEU A 173 -21.04 -17.46 -6.57
C LEU A 173 -20.77 -16.13 -5.86
N LEU A 174 -19.65 -16.03 -5.13
CA LEU A 174 -19.25 -14.81 -4.41
C LEU A 174 -18.97 -13.62 -5.35
N ARG A 175 -18.45 -13.88 -6.56
CA ARG A 175 -18.12 -12.84 -7.57
C ARG A 175 -19.30 -12.43 -8.44
N SER A 176 -20.24 -13.33 -8.69
CA SER A 176 -21.31 -13.15 -9.68
C SER A 176 -22.66 -12.80 -9.06
N SER A 177 -22.88 -13.06 -7.76
CA SER A 177 -24.16 -12.82 -7.10
C SER A 177 -24.18 -11.48 -6.35
N VAL A 178 -25.06 -10.57 -6.80
CA VAL A 178 -25.23 -9.23 -6.20
C VAL A 178 -25.66 -9.33 -4.75
N SER A 179 -26.58 -10.25 -4.43
CA SER A 179 -27.08 -10.43 -3.07
C SER A 179 -26.00 -10.92 -2.12
N VAL A 180 -25.11 -11.79 -2.59
CA VAL A 180 -23.99 -12.32 -1.81
C VAL A 180 -22.93 -11.25 -1.59
N GLN A 181 -22.53 -10.51 -2.63
CA GLN A 181 -21.61 -9.38 -2.48
C GLN A 181 -22.18 -8.32 -1.53
N HIS A 182 -23.47 -8.01 -1.64
CA HIS A 182 -24.13 -7.07 -0.75
C HIS A 182 -24.07 -7.53 0.71
N PHE A 183 -24.35 -8.80 0.94
CA PHE A 183 -24.25 -9.40 2.28
C PHE A 183 -22.82 -9.34 2.83
N VAL A 184 -21.81 -9.71 2.03
CA VAL A 184 -20.40 -9.67 2.44
C VAL A 184 -19.96 -8.23 2.76
N ALA A 185 -20.32 -7.27 1.91
CA ALA A 185 -19.98 -5.85 2.09
C ALA A 185 -20.62 -5.25 3.35
N GLN A 186 -21.89 -5.55 3.61
CA GLN A 186 -22.58 -5.13 4.83
C GLN A 186 -21.97 -5.76 6.07
N LEU A 187 -21.72 -7.07 6.01
CA LEU A 187 -21.07 -7.81 7.09
C LEU A 187 -19.68 -7.24 7.38
N TRP A 188 -18.96 -6.78 6.36
CA TRP A 188 -17.61 -6.20 6.49
C TRP A 188 -17.64 -4.94 7.33
N VAL A 189 -18.53 -4.02 6.98
CA VAL A 189 -18.72 -2.78 7.73
C VAL A 189 -19.20 -3.05 9.15
N LEU A 190 -20.12 -4.00 9.34
CA LEU A 190 -20.62 -4.37 10.67
C LEU A 190 -19.48 -4.91 11.56
N ILE A 191 -18.77 -5.93 11.10
CA ILE A 191 -17.75 -6.61 11.91
C ILE A 191 -16.50 -5.76 12.07
N GLY A 192 -16.08 -5.02 11.05
CA GLY A 192 -14.92 -4.14 11.13
C GLY A 192 -15.15 -2.90 12.03
N ASN A 193 -16.39 -2.62 12.43
CA ASN A 193 -16.73 -1.63 13.46
C ASN A 193 -16.78 -2.22 14.89
N LEU A 194 -16.80 -3.53 15.07
CA LEU A 194 -16.83 -4.14 16.40
C LEU A 194 -15.52 -3.89 17.13
N GLN A 195 -15.58 -3.64 18.43
CA GLN A 195 -14.39 -3.47 19.25
C GLN A 195 -13.71 -4.82 19.59
N GLY A 196 -12.53 -4.74 20.21
CA GLY A 196 -11.69 -5.86 20.67
C GLY A 196 -12.44 -6.85 21.54
N ASP A 197 -12.83 -6.30 22.67
CA ASP A 197 -13.62 -6.83 23.77
C ASP A 197 -14.95 -7.44 23.33
N VAL A 198 -15.68 -6.83 22.40
CA VAL A 198 -16.99 -7.36 21.94
C VAL A 198 -16.85 -8.73 21.24
N LEU A 199 -15.68 -9.03 20.67
CA LEU A 199 -15.38 -10.33 20.06
C LEU A 199 -14.67 -11.30 21.01
N GLN A 200 -14.25 -10.85 22.20
CA GLN A 200 -13.79 -11.74 23.26
C GLN A 200 -15.06 -12.36 23.86
N GLY A 201 -15.39 -13.58 23.41
CA GLY A 201 -16.50 -14.35 23.99
C GLY A 201 -16.23 -14.71 25.45
N ASP A 202 -17.08 -15.58 26.03
CA ASP A 202 -16.98 -15.91 27.44
C ASP A 202 -15.57 -16.42 27.79
N PRO A 203 -14.92 -15.86 28.84
CA PRO A 203 -13.59 -16.28 29.27
C PRO A 203 -13.59 -17.78 29.55
N GLY A 204 -12.96 -18.56 28.66
CA GLY A 204 -12.91 -20.02 28.72
C GLY A 204 -13.46 -20.76 27.50
N THR A 205 -14.30 -20.11 26.68
CA THR A 205 -14.88 -20.73 25.46
C THR A 205 -14.21 -20.27 24.17
N THR A 206 -13.72 -19.03 24.13
CA THR A 206 -12.94 -18.54 23.00
C THR A 206 -11.56 -19.19 23.03
N THR A 207 -11.36 -20.19 22.16
CA THR A 207 -10.03 -20.72 21.93
C THR A 207 -9.16 -19.63 21.33
N ASP A 208 -7.99 -19.47 21.94
CA ASP A 208 -7.00 -18.52 21.52
C ASP A 208 -6.64 -18.68 20.04
N GLY A 209 -6.79 -17.61 19.26
CA GLY A 209 -6.53 -17.61 17.81
C GLY A 209 -7.78 -17.66 16.92
N LEU A 210 -8.99 -17.92 17.46
CA LEU A 210 -10.21 -17.88 16.64
C LEU A 210 -10.51 -16.49 16.08
N ILE A 211 -10.23 -15.43 16.84
CA ILE A 211 -10.41 -14.05 16.36
C ILE A 211 -9.46 -13.80 15.18
N SER A 212 -8.21 -14.23 15.28
CA SER A 212 -7.22 -14.16 14.20
C SER A 212 -7.72 -14.89 12.95
N MET A 213 -8.23 -16.11 13.13
CA MET A 213 -8.78 -16.94 12.07
C MET A 213 -10.00 -16.29 11.41
N LEU A 214 -10.99 -15.84 12.18
CA LEU A 214 -12.15 -15.14 11.65
C LEU A 214 -11.73 -13.92 10.85
N ARG A 215 -10.71 -13.20 11.32
CA ARG A 215 -10.24 -12.04 10.59
C ARG A 215 -9.53 -12.39 9.28
N ALA A 216 -8.69 -13.40 9.29
CA ALA A 216 -8.02 -13.88 8.09
C ALA A 216 -9.03 -14.40 7.05
N SER A 217 -9.96 -15.23 7.52
CA SER A 217 -11.11 -15.73 6.75
C SER A 217 -11.91 -14.60 6.12
N PHE A 218 -12.17 -13.53 6.88
CA PHE A 218 -13.01 -12.47 6.36
C PHE A 218 -12.29 -11.57 5.35
N ALA A 219 -11.00 -11.29 5.58
CA ALA A 219 -10.16 -10.60 4.59
C ALA A 219 -10.13 -11.38 3.27
N LEU A 220 -9.95 -12.71 3.33
CA LEU A 220 -10.02 -13.58 2.16
C LEU A 220 -11.37 -13.47 1.44
N THR A 221 -12.49 -13.52 2.18
CA THR A 221 -13.82 -13.41 1.56
C THR A 221 -14.01 -12.08 0.85
N ASN A 222 -13.57 -10.98 1.47
CA ASN A 222 -13.64 -9.65 0.86
C ASN A 222 -12.81 -9.58 -0.44
N HIS A 223 -11.58 -10.08 -0.38
CA HIS A 223 -10.70 -10.19 -1.55
C HIS A 223 -11.40 -10.98 -2.68
N VAL A 224 -11.82 -12.22 -2.43
CA VAL A 224 -12.46 -13.08 -3.44
C VAL A 224 -13.68 -12.43 -4.09
N CYS A 225 -14.48 -11.70 -3.30
CA CYS A 225 -15.67 -11.01 -3.82
C CYS A 225 -15.35 -9.95 -4.87
N VAL A 226 -14.20 -9.26 -4.75
CA VAL A 226 -13.82 -8.17 -5.67
C VAL A 226 -12.73 -8.55 -6.67
N SER A 227 -12.08 -9.70 -6.49
CA SER A 227 -11.09 -10.22 -7.43
C SER A 227 -11.72 -10.61 -8.75
N GLU A 228 -11.05 -10.25 -9.84
CA GLU A 228 -11.36 -10.73 -11.18
C GLU A 228 -11.23 -12.26 -11.24
N SER A 229 -12.13 -12.90 -11.98
CA SER A 229 -12.02 -14.33 -12.27
C SER A 229 -10.81 -14.62 -13.17
N GLU A 230 -10.09 -15.69 -12.90
CA GLU A 230 -9.02 -16.18 -13.80
C GLU A 230 -9.57 -16.65 -15.14
N ASP A 231 -10.80 -17.17 -15.16
CA ASP A 231 -11.54 -17.49 -16.38
C ASP A 231 -12.20 -16.21 -16.92
N PRO A 232 -11.77 -15.69 -18.08
CA PRO A 232 -12.33 -14.47 -18.66
C PRO A 232 -13.79 -14.62 -19.10
N ASN A 233 -14.31 -15.85 -19.21
CA ASN A 233 -15.71 -16.11 -19.55
C ASN A 233 -16.65 -16.01 -18.35
N LYS A 234 -16.11 -16.04 -17.11
CA LYS A 234 -16.93 -15.94 -15.90
C LYS A 234 -17.19 -14.47 -15.55
N ILE A 235 -18.48 -14.14 -15.44
CA ILE A 235 -18.92 -12.79 -15.11
C ILE A 235 -18.48 -12.44 -13.69
N THR A 236 -17.70 -11.37 -13.55
CA THR A 236 -17.38 -10.74 -12.28
C THR A 236 -18.19 -9.45 -12.17
N LEU A 237 -18.88 -9.25 -11.05
CA LEU A 237 -19.63 -8.01 -10.82
C LEU A 237 -18.67 -6.82 -10.66
N PRO A 238 -19.08 -5.61 -11.07
CA PRO A 238 -18.25 -4.43 -10.91
C PRO A 238 -18.07 -4.07 -9.43
N LEU A 239 -16.88 -3.58 -9.08
CA LEU A 239 -16.53 -3.12 -7.73
C LEU A 239 -17.53 -2.07 -7.18
N SER A 240 -18.18 -1.30 -8.05
CA SER A 240 -19.20 -0.31 -7.66
C SER A 240 -20.38 -0.93 -6.92
N SER A 241 -20.80 -2.16 -7.25
CA SER A 241 -21.86 -2.88 -6.53
C SER A 241 -21.46 -3.17 -5.08
N TYR A 242 -20.22 -3.64 -4.89
CA TYR A 242 -19.66 -3.89 -3.57
C TYR A 242 -19.55 -2.61 -2.74
N ILE A 243 -19.02 -1.53 -3.35
CA ILE A 243 -18.90 -0.21 -2.72
C ILE A 243 -20.27 0.33 -2.31
N HIS A 244 -21.27 0.24 -3.18
CA HIS A 244 -22.62 0.71 -2.90
C HIS A 244 -23.22 -0.03 -1.71
N ALA A 245 -23.09 -1.35 -1.68
CA ALA A 245 -23.62 -2.16 -0.58
C ALA A 245 -22.95 -1.92 0.77
N ALA A 246 -21.67 -1.55 0.77
CA ALA A 246 -20.96 -1.10 1.97
C ALA A 246 -21.37 0.30 2.45
N GLY A 247 -22.23 1.01 1.72
CA GLY A 247 -22.63 2.39 2.04
C GLY A 247 -21.69 3.46 1.44
N GLY A 248 -20.91 3.11 0.42
CA GLY A 248 -20.03 4.01 -0.32
C GLY A 248 -18.53 3.83 -0.06
N VAL A 249 -17.73 4.64 -0.74
CA VAL A 249 -16.25 4.54 -0.72
C VAL A 249 -15.68 4.72 0.69
N LYS A 250 -16.21 5.68 1.45
CA LYS A 250 -15.73 6.00 2.80
C LYS A 250 -15.82 4.78 3.74
N PRO A 251 -16.99 4.16 3.97
CA PRO A 251 -17.09 2.96 4.80
C PRO A 251 -16.12 1.83 4.42
N VAL A 252 -15.97 1.52 3.12
CA VAL A 252 -15.03 0.48 2.66
C VAL A 252 -13.61 0.81 3.10
N VAL A 253 -13.14 2.02 2.78
CA VAL A 253 -11.79 2.49 3.08
C VAL A 253 -11.52 2.54 4.58
N PHE A 254 -12.41 3.16 5.37
CA PHE A 254 -12.22 3.29 6.82
C PHE A 254 -12.18 1.93 7.50
N THR A 255 -13.08 1.02 7.10
CA THR A 255 -13.15 -0.32 7.66
C THR A 255 -11.88 -1.10 7.34
N LEU A 256 -11.41 -1.07 6.09
CA LEU A 256 -10.18 -1.74 5.67
C LEU A 256 -8.93 -1.24 6.38
N LEU A 257 -8.74 0.08 6.48
CA LEU A 257 -7.57 0.62 7.17
C LEU A 257 -7.61 0.33 8.68
N ARG A 258 -8.79 0.41 9.31
CA ARG A 258 -8.95 0.00 10.71
C ARG A 258 -8.61 -1.47 10.88
N TYR A 259 -9.02 -2.30 9.94
CA TYR A 259 -8.80 -3.73 9.97
C TYR A 259 -7.32 -4.09 9.91
N ILE A 260 -6.57 -3.49 8.98
CA ILE A 260 -5.11 -3.65 8.86
C ILE A 260 -4.46 -3.25 10.18
N ARG A 261 -4.75 -2.04 10.71
CA ARG A 261 -4.17 -1.57 11.99
C ARG A 261 -4.45 -2.52 13.14
N ARG A 262 -5.65 -3.11 13.20
CA ARG A 262 -6.03 -4.03 14.27
C ARG A 262 -5.33 -5.38 14.14
N ILE A 263 -5.26 -5.95 12.93
CA ILE A 263 -4.49 -7.18 12.70
C ILE A 263 -3.02 -6.94 13.06
N THR A 264 -2.43 -5.83 12.61
CA THR A 264 -1.05 -5.48 12.94
C THR A 264 -0.82 -5.37 14.44
N ARG A 265 -1.69 -4.65 15.15
CA ARG A 265 -1.58 -4.50 16.61
C ARG A 265 -1.64 -5.86 17.30
N ASP A 266 -2.61 -6.69 16.92
CA ASP A 266 -2.79 -8.00 17.54
C ASP A 266 -1.64 -8.95 17.18
N ALA A 267 -1.05 -8.83 15.99
CA ALA A 267 0.15 -9.56 15.59
C ALA A 267 1.39 -9.13 16.39
N ALA A 268 1.55 -7.83 16.64
CA ALA A 268 2.62 -7.29 17.47
C ALA A 268 2.51 -7.70 18.94
N ALA A 269 1.28 -7.95 19.40
CA ALA A 269 0.97 -8.40 20.76
C ALA A 269 1.09 -9.92 20.96
N VAL A 270 1.33 -10.71 19.90
CA VAL A 270 1.58 -12.15 20.02
C VAL A 270 2.87 -12.36 20.82
N GLU A 271 2.80 -13.21 21.85
CA GLU A 271 3.95 -13.62 22.65
C GLU A 271 5.04 -14.21 21.75
N GLU A 272 6.31 -13.93 22.07
CA GLU A 272 7.42 -14.49 21.32
C GLU A 272 7.37 -16.03 21.36
N PRO A 273 7.41 -16.72 20.19
CA PRO A 273 7.36 -18.18 20.17
C PRO A 273 8.48 -18.79 21.00
N ARG A 274 8.13 -19.74 21.87
CA ARG A 274 9.14 -20.52 22.61
C ARG A 274 9.89 -21.47 21.69
N SER A 275 9.20 -21.94 20.66
CA SER A 275 9.78 -22.75 19.58
C SER A 275 9.18 -22.33 18.25
N TRP A 276 10.00 -22.23 17.21
CA TRP A 276 9.52 -22.01 15.85
C TRP A 276 9.09 -23.34 15.22
N THR A 277 8.05 -23.95 15.78
CA THR A 277 7.45 -25.19 15.30
C THR A 277 5.98 -24.99 14.96
N THR A 278 5.43 -25.81 14.06
CA THR A 278 4.00 -25.76 13.73
C THR A 278 3.09 -26.15 14.89
N GLY A 279 3.63 -26.74 15.96
CA GLY A 279 2.93 -27.02 17.20
C GLY A 279 2.75 -25.78 18.08
N ASP A 280 3.66 -24.82 17.98
CA ASP A 280 3.68 -23.61 18.82
C ASP A 280 2.47 -22.71 18.49
N ARG A 281 1.79 -22.30 19.56
CA ARG A 281 0.56 -21.52 19.48
C ARG A 281 0.81 -20.11 18.95
N SER A 282 1.89 -19.46 19.37
CA SER A 282 2.25 -18.12 18.91
C SER A 282 2.57 -18.11 17.43
N VAL A 283 3.26 -19.15 16.94
CA VAL A 283 3.53 -19.33 15.51
C VAL A 283 2.24 -19.44 14.71
N LYS A 284 1.27 -20.26 15.16
CA LYS A 284 -0.04 -20.38 14.49
C LYS A 284 -0.79 -19.05 14.46
N GLN A 285 -0.80 -18.31 15.57
CA GLN A 285 -1.46 -17.01 15.65
C GLN A 285 -0.81 -15.98 14.72
N LEU A 286 0.51 -15.87 14.75
CA LEU A 286 1.27 -14.97 13.89
C LEU A 286 1.05 -15.32 12.41
N HIS A 287 1.00 -16.61 12.07
CA HIS A 287 0.66 -17.05 10.72
C HIS A 287 -0.76 -16.59 10.32
N LEU A 288 -1.77 -16.81 11.16
CA LEU A 288 -3.13 -16.37 10.86
C LEU A 288 -3.21 -14.85 10.65
N TYR A 289 -2.51 -14.05 11.46
CA TYR A 289 -2.45 -12.60 11.23
C TYR A 289 -1.71 -12.24 9.94
N THR A 290 -0.64 -12.95 9.61
CA THR A 290 0.08 -12.78 8.33
C THR A 290 -0.84 -13.07 7.16
N VAL A 291 -1.61 -14.16 7.19
CA VAL A 291 -2.64 -14.48 6.18
C VAL A 291 -3.74 -13.41 6.13
N GLY A 292 -4.15 -12.87 7.27
CA GLY A 292 -5.10 -11.77 7.31
C GLY A 292 -4.56 -10.49 6.66
N LEU A 293 -3.30 -10.14 6.90
CA LEU A 293 -2.65 -8.99 6.25
C LEU A 293 -2.45 -9.22 4.76
N HIS A 294 -2.05 -10.44 4.36
CA HIS A 294 -1.94 -10.84 2.96
C HIS A 294 -3.21 -10.46 2.18
N TYR A 295 -4.35 -11.03 2.55
CA TYR A 295 -5.61 -10.77 1.84
C TYR A 295 -6.11 -9.33 2.04
N SER A 296 -5.79 -8.69 3.15
CA SER A 296 -6.12 -7.26 3.35
C SER A 296 -5.34 -6.37 2.39
N PHE A 297 -4.06 -6.67 2.13
CA PHE A 297 -3.24 -5.93 1.16
C PHE A 297 -3.66 -6.22 -0.28
N GLU A 298 -4.02 -7.47 -0.62
CA GLU A 298 -4.58 -7.76 -1.94
C GLU A 298 -5.91 -7.03 -2.15
N PHE A 299 -6.80 -7.06 -1.15
CA PHE A 299 -8.07 -6.32 -1.23
C PHE A 299 -7.83 -4.82 -1.40
N LEU A 300 -6.90 -4.25 -0.63
CA LEU A 300 -6.47 -2.85 -0.72
C LEU A 300 -5.93 -2.50 -2.11
N GLN A 301 -5.10 -3.36 -2.70
CA GLN A 301 -4.52 -3.18 -4.02
C GLN A 301 -5.59 -3.24 -5.11
N ILE A 302 -6.51 -4.22 -5.06
CA ILE A 302 -7.59 -4.37 -6.03
C ILE A 302 -8.48 -3.14 -6.05
N ILE A 303 -8.99 -2.70 -4.88
CA ILE A 303 -9.89 -1.54 -4.84
C ILE A 303 -9.18 -0.24 -5.24
N SER A 304 -7.88 -0.12 -4.94
CA SER A 304 -7.07 1.02 -5.36
C SER A 304 -6.82 1.03 -6.88
N ARG A 305 -6.66 -0.15 -7.49
CA ARG A 305 -6.45 -0.28 -8.94
C ARG A 305 -7.73 -0.04 -9.73
N GLN A 306 -8.83 -0.66 -9.31
CA GLN A 306 -10.09 -0.67 -10.06
C GLN A 306 -10.92 0.62 -9.91
N ASP A 307 -10.75 1.39 -8.83
CA ASP A 307 -11.53 2.62 -8.60
C ASP A 307 -10.65 3.80 -8.12
N ALA A 308 -10.61 4.88 -8.91
CA ALA A 308 -9.82 6.07 -8.62
C ALA A 308 -10.31 6.84 -7.38
N SER A 309 -11.62 6.82 -7.09
CA SER A 309 -12.19 7.47 -5.91
C SER A 309 -11.78 6.74 -4.63
N CYS A 310 -11.77 5.40 -4.65
CA CYS A 310 -11.22 4.56 -3.59
C CYS A 310 -9.74 4.87 -3.37
N ARG A 311 -8.93 4.91 -4.43
CA ARG A 311 -7.50 5.23 -4.33
C ARG A 311 -7.25 6.60 -3.73
N ALA A 312 -7.93 7.64 -4.22
CA ALA A 312 -7.82 8.99 -3.68
C ALA A 312 -8.23 9.04 -2.19
N GLN A 313 -9.32 8.37 -1.83
CA GLN A 313 -9.78 8.30 -0.45
C GLN A 313 -8.82 7.49 0.45
N LEU A 314 -8.23 6.40 -0.05
CA LEU A 314 -7.22 5.60 0.67
C LEU A 314 -6.00 6.45 1.02
N ILE A 315 -5.42 7.13 0.03
CA ILE A 315 -4.26 8.02 0.24
C ILE A 315 -4.64 9.13 1.22
N ARG A 316 -5.82 9.75 1.06
CA ARG A 316 -6.30 10.78 1.99
C ARG A 316 -6.43 10.28 3.44
N GLN A 317 -6.77 9.01 3.65
CA GLN A 317 -6.90 8.39 4.97
C GLN A 317 -5.59 7.75 5.50
N GLY A 318 -4.46 8.00 4.84
CA GLY A 318 -3.16 7.50 5.29
C GLY A 318 -2.98 6.00 5.10
N SER A 319 -3.50 5.44 4.00
CA SER A 319 -3.35 4.01 3.69
C SER A 319 -1.88 3.60 3.55
N ILE A 320 -1.07 4.43 2.89
CA ILE A 320 0.36 4.17 2.70
C ILE A 320 1.06 4.09 4.05
N ARG A 321 0.88 5.10 4.90
CA ARG A 321 1.39 5.10 6.29
C ARG A 321 0.94 3.84 7.04
N THR A 322 -0.34 3.49 6.93
CA THR A 322 -0.90 2.31 7.61
C THR A 322 -0.23 1.02 7.17
N VAL A 323 0.09 0.89 5.87
CA VAL A 323 0.81 -0.29 5.33
C VAL A 323 2.27 -0.28 5.77
N VAL A 324 2.96 0.87 5.76
CA VAL A 324 4.34 0.98 6.26
C VAL A 324 4.42 0.62 7.74
N ASP A 325 3.53 1.16 8.57
CA ASP A 325 3.43 0.84 10.01
C ASP A 325 3.19 -0.67 10.19
N ALA A 326 2.31 -1.26 9.38
CA ALA A 326 2.02 -2.68 9.41
C ALA A 326 3.24 -3.54 9.08
N ILE A 327 3.92 -3.25 7.98
CA ILE A 327 5.15 -3.93 7.56
C ILE A 327 6.21 -3.80 8.65
N THR A 328 6.46 -2.58 9.14
CA THR A 328 7.50 -2.30 10.14
C THR A 328 7.31 -3.11 11.42
N LEU A 329 6.07 -3.21 11.90
CA LEU A 329 5.76 -3.95 13.13
C LEU A 329 5.86 -5.47 12.96
N ILE A 330 5.48 -6.01 11.80
CA ILE A 330 5.48 -7.46 11.57
C ILE A 330 6.84 -7.99 11.08
N LEU A 331 7.62 -7.16 10.38
CA LEU A 331 8.91 -7.52 9.75
C LEU A 331 9.83 -8.29 10.71
N PRO A 332 10.17 -7.79 11.92
CA PRO A 332 11.07 -8.51 12.83
C PRO A 332 10.47 -9.82 13.35
N ARG A 333 9.15 -9.99 13.31
CA ARG A 333 8.46 -11.21 13.76
C ARG A 333 8.40 -12.26 12.67
N ILE A 334 8.22 -11.87 11.40
CA ILE A 334 7.98 -12.83 10.32
C ILE A 334 9.25 -13.22 9.56
N LEU A 335 10.35 -12.49 9.70
CA LEU A 335 11.62 -12.80 9.04
C LEU A 335 12.65 -13.49 9.94
N VAL A 336 12.25 -13.95 11.14
CA VAL A 336 13.09 -14.81 11.97
C VAL A 336 13.34 -16.12 11.22
N GLN A 337 14.63 -16.44 10.99
CA GLN A 337 15.04 -17.75 10.46
C GLN A 337 14.52 -18.82 11.41
N THR A 338 13.76 -19.77 10.88
CA THR A 338 13.20 -20.87 11.68
C THR A 338 13.98 -22.14 11.44
N SER A 339 13.52 -23.26 12.00
CA SER A 339 14.07 -24.56 11.61
C SER A 339 13.93 -24.76 10.10
N LYS A 340 14.86 -25.50 9.49
CA LYS A 340 14.84 -25.79 8.04
C LYS A 340 13.45 -26.22 7.59
N GLU A 341 12.78 -27.12 8.32
CA GLU A 341 11.46 -27.64 7.97
C GLU A 341 10.37 -26.58 7.84
N MET A 342 10.31 -25.62 8.77
CA MET A 342 9.27 -24.59 8.77
C MET A 342 9.46 -23.60 7.64
N ASP A 343 10.69 -23.16 7.39
CA ASP A 343 10.99 -22.20 6.34
C ASP A 343 10.63 -22.72 4.93
N PHE A 344 10.64 -24.05 4.73
CA PHE A 344 10.25 -24.70 3.47
C PHE A 344 8.74 -24.98 3.32
N HIS A 345 7.94 -24.78 4.38
CA HIS A 345 6.51 -25.04 4.31
C HIS A 345 5.84 -24.11 3.27
N PRO A 346 5.03 -24.61 2.33
CA PRO A 346 4.50 -23.81 1.21
C PRO A 346 3.63 -22.63 1.66
N GLN A 347 2.83 -22.80 2.72
CA GLN A 347 1.95 -21.76 3.25
C GLN A 347 2.50 -21.03 4.50
N LEU A 348 3.13 -21.77 5.43
CA LEU A 348 3.65 -21.25 6.70
C LEU A 348 5.10 -20.76 6.62
N GLY A 349 5.82 -21.12 5.56
CA GLY A 349 7.25 -20.90 5.46
C GLY A 349 7.64 -19.48 5.12
N LEU A 350 8.95 -19.26 4.98
CA LEU A 350 9.54 -17.94 4.76
C LEU A 350 8.96 -17.26 3.51
N ALA A 351 8.69 -18.04 2.44
CA ALA A 351 8.09 -17.52 1.22
C ALA A 351 6.69 -16.93 1.43
N GLY A 352 5.81 -17.61 2.18
CA GLY A 352 4.47 -17.10 2.50
C GLY A 352 4.53 -15.83 3.35
N ARG A 353 5.47 -15.78 4.30
CA ARG A 353 5.73 -14.61 5.16
C ARG A 353 6.25 -13.42 4.35
N GLN A 354 7.22 -13.64 3.46
CA GLN A 354 7.77 -12.62 2.57
C GLN A 354 6.75 -12.10 1.55
N ASN A 355 5.82 -12.95 1.10
CA ASN A 355 4.77 -12.54 0.17
C ASN A 355 3.89 -11.40 0.73
N VAL A 356 3.69 -11.34 2.05
CA VAL A 356 2.96 -10.23 2.69
C VAL A 356 3.73 -8.91 2.59
N LEU A 357 5.05 -8.95 2.79
CA LEU A 357 5.91 -7.76 2.63
C LEU A 357 5.88 -7.29 1.18
N TRP A 358 6.03 -8.23 0.25
CA TRP A 358 5.97 -7.95 -1.19
C TRP A 358 4.65 -7.28 -1.59
N LEU A 359 3.50 -7.82 -1.17
CA LEU A 359 2.20 -7.20 -1.43
C LEU A 359 2.09 -5.80 -0.83
N GLY A 360 2.61 -5.60 0.37
CA GLY A 360 2.63 -4.29 1.02
C GLY A 360 3.44 -3.26 0.22
N TYR A 361 4.66 -3.61 -0.21
CA TYR A 361 5.49 -2.74 -1.05
C TYR A 361 4.89 -2.52 -2.44
N SER A 362 4.35 -3.58 -3.07
CA SER A 362 3.66 -3.53 -4.36
C SER A 362 2.44 -2.61 -4.31
N TYR A 363 1.67 -2.67 -3.23
CA TYR A 363 0.57 -1.72 -2.99
C TYR A 363 1.08 -0.28 -2.92
N ILE A 364 2.13 0.00 -2.13
CA ILE A 364 2.67 1.37 -1.99
C ILE A 364 3.13 1.89 -3.35
N ALA A 365 3.88 1.09 -4.11
CA ALA A 365 4.35 1.47 -5.45
C ALA A 365 3.18 1.73 -6.42
N SER A 366 2.18 0.84 -6.43
CA SER A 366 0.97 0.98 -7.26
C SER A 366 0.17 2.23 -6.87
N ALA A 367 0.03 2.50 -5.57
CA ALA A 367 -0.67 3.67 -5.06
C ALA A 367 0.03 4.97 -5.48
N ILE A 368 1.36 5.04 -5.37
CA ILE A 368 2.16 6.21 -5.81
C ILE A 368 1.98 6.46 -7.31
N ARG A 369 2.07 5.42 -8.15
CA ARG A 369 1.91 5.55 -9.61
C ARG A 369 0.50 5.91 -10.04
N GLY A 370 -0.51 5.38 -9.36
CA GLY A 370 -1.90 5.63 -9.70
C GLY A 370 -2.45 6.94 -9.14
N ALA A 371 -1.80 7.54 -8.15
CA ALA A 371 -2.25 8.77 -7.50
C ALA A 371 -2.25 9.95 -8.47
N ASP A 372 -3.17 10.90 -8.26
CA ASP A 372 -3.06 12.22 -8.91
C ASP A 372 -2.05 13.11 -8.15
N ASP A 373 -1.86 12.87 -6.85
CA ASP A 373 -0.86 13.51 -5.98
C ASP A 373 0.13 12.47 -5.46
N GLY A 374 1.05 12.04 -6.35
CA GLY A 374 2.14 11.12 -6.01
C GLY A 374 3.09 11.68 -4.94
N VAL A 375 3.25 13.01 -4.86
CA VAL A 375 4.11 13.67 -3.86
C VAL A 375 3.58 13.43 -2.45
N THR A 376 2.29 13.63 -2.20
CA THR A 376 1.70 13.35 -0.88
C THR A 376 1.79 11.87 -0.53
N ALA A 377 1.61 10.97 -1.50
CA ALA A 377 1.76 9.53 -1.29
C ALA A 377 3.19 9.15 -0.85
N VAL A 378 4.21 9.69 -1.53
CA VAL A 378 5.62 9.48 -1.17
C VAL A 378 5.97 10.09 0.19
N CYS A 379 5.51 11.31 0.49
CA CYS A 379 5.69 11.91 1.81
C CYS A 379 5.12 11.01 2.91
N GLN A 380 3.91 10.46 2.74
CA GLN A 380 3.33 9.53 3.73
C GLN A 380 4.19 8.29 3.94
N ALA A 381 4.81 7.76 2.89
CA ALA A 381 5.67 6.59 3.00
C ALA A 381 6.95 6.91 3.79
N ILE A 382 7.62 8.01 3.44
CA ILE A 382 8.86 8.46 4.08
C ILE A 382 8.60 8.86 5.53
N ASP A 383 7.57 9.67 5.80
CA ASP A 383 7.22 10.12 7.15
C ASP A 383 6.77 8.96 8.06
N ALA A 384 6.35 7.82 7.48
CA ALA A 384 6.07 6.58 8.21
C ALA A 384 7.32 5.72 8.44
N GLY A 385 8.49 6.13 7.96
CA GLY A 385 9.77 5.44 8.15
C GLY A 385 10.03 4.31 7.15
N LEU A 386 9.46 4.36 5.94
CA LEU A 386 9.64 3.30 4.93
C LEU A 386 11.12 2.99 4.64
N LEU A 387 11.99 4.00 4.57
CA LEU A 387 13.42 3.77 4.33
C LEU A 387 14.07 3.00 5.47
N ARG A 388 13.71 3.32 6.73
CA ARG A 388 14.13 2.55 7.91
C ARG A 388 13.64 1.11 7.84
N THR A 389 12.40 0.88 7.43
CA THR A 389 11.80 -0.45 7.28
C THR A 389 12.52 -1.28 6.21
N LEU A 390 12.84 -0.68 5.06
CA LEU A 390 13.59 -1.33 3.99
C LEU A 390 15.03 -1.65 4.41
N ASN A 391 15.67 -0.75 5.17
CA ASN A 391 16.99 -1.00 5.75
C ASN A 391 16.98 -2.19 6.72
N GLN A 392 15.96 -2.27 7.58
CA GLN A 392 15.77 -3.43 8.46
C GLN A 392 15.53 -4.71 7.67
N GLY A 393 14.78 -4.64 6.55
CA GLY A 393 14.54 -5.77 5.66
C GLY A 393 15.80 -6.26 4.94
N ALA A 394 16.72 -5.37 4.59
CA ALA A 394 17.99 -5.72 3.93
C ALA A 394 18.94 -6.56 4.82
N ALA A 395 18.82 -6.43 6.14
CA ALA A 395 19.53 -7.28 7.10
C ALA A 395 18.96 -8.71 7.19
N CYS A 396 17.77 -8.96 6.63
CA CYS A 396 17.16 -10.29 6.66
C CYS A 396 17.74 -11.20 5.57
N PRO A 397 17.79 -12.52 5.80
CA PRO A 397 18.40 -13.46 4.86
C PRO A 397 17.72 -13.42 3.48
N PRO A 398 18.50 -13.47 2.40
CA PRO A 398 17.98 -13.41 1.04
C PRO A 398 17.17 -14.68 0.73
N HIS A 399 16.14 -14.53 -0.09
CA HIS A 399 15.25 -15.61 -0.58
C HIS A 399 16.00 -16.72 -1.40
N ALA A 400 17.31 -16.61 -1.56
CA ALA A 400 18.07 -17.07 -2.73
C ALA A 400 18.26 -18.59 -2.91
N ASN A 401 17.71 -19.46 -2.05
CA ASN A 401 17.96 -20.90 -2.15
C ASN A 401 16.86 -21.75 -2.81
N ARG A 402 15.80 -21.15 -3.38
CA ARG A 402 14.87 -21.89 -4.25
C ARG A 402 15.06 -21.52 -5.71
N ARG A 403 15.41 -22.51 -6.54
CA ARG A 403 15.41 -22.44 -8.01
C ARG A 403 14.02 -22.16 -8.59
N ASP A 404 12.95 -22.42 -7.82
CA ASP A 404 11.56 -22.38 -8.31
C ASP A 404 10.82 -21.07 -7.99
N HIS A 405 11.44 -20.11 -7.29
CA HIS A 405 10.81 -18.81 -7.07
C HIS A 405 11.18 -17.84 -8.21
N PRO A 406 10.24 -16.94 -8.60
CA PRO A 406 10.52 -15.93 -9.61
C PRO A 406 11.78 -15.16 -9.23
N SER A 407 12.63 -14.91 -10.22
CA SER A 407 13.86 -14.17 -10.02
C SER A 407 13.60 -12.88 -9.24
N ARG A 408 14.48 -12.58 -8.29
CA ARG A 408 14.41 -11.43 -7.37
C ARG A 408 14.11 -10.09 -8.06
N GLY A 409 14.36 -9.98 -9.36
CA GLY A 409 14.00 -8.84 -10.20
C GLY A 409 12.49 -8.50 -10.27
N ARG A 410 11.60 -9.28 -9.63
CA ARG A 410 10.17 -8.93 -9.46
C ARG A 410 9.78 -8.59 -8.01
N MET A 411 10.73 -8.32 -7.12
CA MET A 411 10.38 -7.89 -5.77
C MET A 411 9.98 -6.41 -5.75
N GLY A 412 8.78 -6.13 -5.22
CA GLY A 412 8.20 -4.79 -5.19
C GLY A 412 8.94 -3.79 -4.30
N ASP A 413 9.92 -4.21 -3.51
CA ASP A 413 10.78 -3.36 -2.68
C ASP A 413 11.85 -2.60 -3.47
N ILE A 414 12.60 -3.27 -4.34
CA ILE A 414 13.60 -2.65 -5.22
C ILE A 414 12.89 -1.72 -6.21
N GLU A 415 11.78 -2.17 -6.78
CA GLU A 415 10.94 -1.36 -7.65
C GLU A 415 10.40 -0.12 -6.94
N LEU A 416 9.97 -0.26 -5.69
CA LEU A 416 9.53 0.85 -4.85
C LEU A 416 10.68 1.81 -4.55
N LEU A 417 11.89 1.33 -4.25
CA LEU A 417 13.07 2.16 -4.01
C LEU A 417 13.41 3.05 -5.20
N PHE A 418 13.49 2.47 -6.40
CA PHE A 418 13.74 3.25 -7.61
C PHE A 418 12.59 4.20 -7.92
N LEU A 419 11.34 3.79 -7.68
CA LEU A 419 10.20 4.70 -7.77
C LEU A 419 10.34 5.87 -6.79
N LEU A 420 10.74 5.66 -5.54
CA LEU A 420 10.92 6.75 -4.56
C LEU A 420 11.97 7.77 -5.03
N ALA A 421 13.09 7.30 -5.59
CA ALA A 421 14.17 8.17 -6.05
C ALA A 421 13.71 9.17 -7.13
N THR A 422 12.81 8.76 -8.02
CA THR A 422 12.23 9.66 -9.04
C THR A 422 11.39 10.80 -8.44
N PHE A 423 11.03 10.75 -7.16
CA PHE A 423 10.32 11.81 -6.44
C PHE A 423 11.23 12.68 -5.57
N PHE A 424 12.53 12.37 -5.44
CA PHE A 424 13.47 13.18 -4.64
C PHE A 424 13.75 14.56 -5.25
N ILE A 425 13.31 14.78 -6.49
CA ILE A 425 13.31 16.10 -7.12
C ILE A 425 12.26 17.06 -6.56
N TYR A 426 11.33 16.60 -5.72
CA TYR A 426 10.25 17.43 -5.18
C TYR A 426 10.57 17.99 -3.78
N HIS A 427 10.43 19.30 -3.62
CA HIS A 427 10.77 20.02 -2.38
C HIS A 427 10.09 19.43 -1.13
N ARG A 428 8.80 19.10 -1.20
CA ARG A 428 8.06 18.48 -0.08
C ARG A 428 8.55 17.07 0.26
N VAL A 429 9.00 16.32 -0.76
CA VAL A 429 9.56 14.98 -0.56
C VAL A 429 10.91 15.11 0.13
N VAL A 430 11.77 16.03 -0.33
CA VAL A 430 13.06 16.32 0.34
C VAL A 430 12.85 16.82 1.77
N GLU A 431 11.77 17.54 2.06
CA GLU A 431 11.38 17.91 3.43
C GLU A 431 11.09 16.71 4.33
N SER A 432 10.29 15.75 3.86
CA SER A 432 10.05 14.50 4.58
C SER A 432 11.33 13.66 4.69
N LEU A 433 12.11 13.63 3.61
CA LEU A 433 13.37 12.90 3.52
C LEU A 433 14.38 13.41 4.53
N PHE A 434 14.56 14.72 4.65
CA PHE A 434 15.48 15.34 5.60
C PHE A 434 15.17 14.93 7.05
N ARG A 435 13.89 14.89 7.43
CA ARG A 435 13.48 14.45 8.77
C ARG A 435 13.79 12.98 9.02
N ASP A 436 13.55 12.12 8.03
CA ASP A 436 13.80 10.67 8.17
C ASP A 436 15.30 10.33 8.06
N PHE A 437 16.06 11.03 7.22
CA PHE A 437 17.51 10.82 7.03
C PHE A 437 18.30 10.99 8.31
N ILE A 438 17.99 12.04 9.09
CA ILE A 438 18.61 12.25 10.41
C ILE A 438 18.41 11.02 11.28
N SER A 439 17.23 10.40 11.25
CA SER A 439 16.96 9.20 12.05
C SER A 439 17.63 7.92 11.52
N VAL A 440 17.81 7.79 10.20
CA VAL A 440 18.40 6.59 9.57
C VAL A 440 19.92 6.60 9.74
N GLN A 441 20.58 7.75 9.57
CA GLN A 441 22.04 7.84 9.66
C GLN A 441 22.58 7.62 11.08
N ILE A 442 21.80 7.93 12.11
CA ILE A 442 22.20 7.69 13.51
C ILE A 442 22.29 6.19 13.85
N THR A 443 21.68 5.31 13.06
CA THR A 443 21.81 3.86 13.26
C THR A 443 22.86 3.30 12.29
N PRO A 444 24.14 3.19 12.68
CA PRO A 444 25.19 2.74 11.76
C PRO A 444 24.82 1.36 11.19
N VAL A 445 24.74 1.30 9.86
CA VAL A 445 24.54 0.06 9.08
C VAL A 445 25.69 -0.94 9.32
N GLN A 446 26.83 -0.45 9.81
CA GLN A 446 28.11 -1.17 9.87
C GLN A 446 28.12 -2.42 10.77
N GLU A 447 27.21 -2.56 11.73
CA GLU A 447 27.17 -3.78 12.57
C GLU A 447 26.28 -4.90 11.99
N ARG A 448 25.45 -4.61 10.99
CA ARG A 448 24.52 -5.60 10.43
C ARG A 448 25.02 -6.06 9.08
N GLU A 449 25.50 -7.31 9.04
CA GLU A 449 25.80 -8.03 7.81
C GLU A 449 24.60 -7.94 6.85
N ILE A 450 24.73 -7.16 5.77
CA ILE A 450 23.69 -7.04 4.75
C ILE A 450 23.59 -8.40 4.05
N ARG A 451 22.55 -9.16 4.40
CA ARG A 451 22.34 -10.48 3.83
C ARG A 451 21.69 -10.39 2.44
N ASP A 452 20.89 -9.36 2.19
CA ASP A 452 20.32 -9.05 0.88
C ASP A 452 21.20 -8.05 0.10
N GLN A 453 22.18 -8.55 -0.66
CA GLN A 453 23.04 -7.69 -1.47
C GLN A 453 22.29 -6.85 -2.51
N GLY A 454 21.22 -7.39 -3.12
CA GLY A 454 20.48 -6.70 -4.18
C GLY A 454 19.69 -5.50 -3.64
N LEU A 455 18.95 -5.73 -2.55
CA LEU A 455 18.23 -4.68 -1.83
C LEU A 455 19.21 -3.69 -1.20
N GLY A 456 20.32 -4.17 -0.62
CA GLY A 456 21.36 -3.32 -0.04
C GLY A 456 21.96 -2.34 -1.05
N VAL A 457 22.35 -2.82 -2.24
CA VAL A 457 22.86 -1.96 -3.33
C VAL A 457 21.80 -0.96 -3.78
N ALA A 458 20.57 -1.41 -4.02
CA ALA A 458 19.47 -0.52 -4.43
C ALA A 458 19.19 0.56 -3.37
N LEU A 459 19.16 0.18 -2.10
CA LEU A 459 18.96 1.10 -0.98
C LEU A 459 20.10 2.11 -0.90
N GLN A 460 21.36 1.69 -1.03
CA GLN A 460 22.51 2.59 -1.00
C GLN A 460 22.47 3.62 -2.14
N LEU A 461 22.12 3.20 -3.35
CA LEU A 461 21.96 4.11 -4.50
C LEU A 461 20.88 5.16 -4.22
N VAL A 462 19.72 4.72 -3.73
CA VAL A 462 18.60 5.62 -3.40
C VAL A 462 18.96 6.55 -2.25
N LEU A 463 19.62 6.07 -1.18
CA LEU A 463 20.08 6.91 -0.08
C LEU A 463 21.10 7.95 -0.55
N THR A 464 21.99 7.59 -1.49
CA THR A 464 22.95 8.54 -2.08
C THR A 464 22.21 9.62 -2.88
N SER A 465 21.25 9.23 -3.72
CA SER A 465 20.40 10.19 -4.45
C SER A 465 19.60 11.09 -3.50
N GLY A 466 19.12 10.53 -2.38
CA GLY A 466 18.43 11.28 -1.35
C GLY A 466 19.32 12.30 -0.63
N ALA A 467 20.57 11.93 -0.34
CA ALA A 467 21.57 12.85 0.21
C ALA A 467 21.89 13.98 -0.77
N ASP A 468 22.04 13.67 -2.06
CA ASP A 468 22.22 14.68 -3.10
C ASP A 468 20.98 15.60 -3.18
N ALA A 469 19.75 15.07 -3.03
CA ALA A 469 18.52 15.87 -2.99
C ALA A 469 18.49 16.85 -1.81
N VAL A 470 18.86 16.37 -0.62
CA VAL A 470 18.99 17.19 0.58
C VAL A 470 20.06 18.25 0.36
N HIS A 471 21.20 17.88 -0.23
CA HIS A 471 22.27 18.81 -0.57
C HIS A 471 21.81 19.89 -1.55
N TYR A 472 21.13 19.58 -2.65
CA TYR A 472 20.62 20.62 -3.57
C TYR A 472 19.60 21.54 -2.90
N ARG A 473 18.85 21.03 -1.91
CA ARG A 473 17.97 21.86 -1.11
C ARG A 473 18.73 22.76 -0.13
N THR A 474 19.81 22.30 0.49
CA THR A 474 20.53 23.03 1.55
C THR A 474 21.69 23.88 1.03
N MET A 475 22.35 23.48 -0.06
CA MET A 475 23.61 24.07 -0.58
C MET A 475 23.48 24.92 -1.83
N GLN A 476 22.57 24.62 -2.76
CA GLN A 476 22.27 25.56 -3.86
C GLN A 476 21.49 26.86 -3.51
N PRO A 477 21.08 27.12 -2.25
CA PRO A 477 20.66 28.45 -1.82
C PRO A 477 21.64 29.60 -2.09
N THR A 478 22.94 29.32 -2.23
CA THR A 478 23.98 30.35 -2.40
C THR A 478 23.97 31.00 -3.78
N ILE A 479 23.62 30.28 -4.85
CA ILE A 479 23.67 30.84 -6.22
C ILE A 479 22.31 31.40 -6.68
N LEU A 480 21.18 30.82 -6.24
CA LEU A 480 19.84 31.16 -6.78
C LEU A 480 18.79 31.62 -5.76
N HIS A 481 19.24 32.22 -4.65
CA HIS A 481 18.42 32.86 -3.60
C HIS A 481 17.68 31.91 -2.65
N GLU A 482 18.27 31.56 -1.51
CA GLU A 482 17.48 31.49 -0.28
C GLU A 482 17.76 32.68 0.65
N TYR A 483 16.64 33.15 1.21
CA TYR A 483 16.50 34.16 2.27
C TYR A 483 16.89 35.60 1.93
N ARG A 484 17.14 35.93 0.66
CA ARG A 484 17.15 37.32 0.22
C ARG A 484 15.84 37.66 -0.47
N CYS A 485 15.34 38.86 -0.17
CA CYS A 485 14.20 39.41 -0.88
C CYS A 485 14.57 39.59 -2.35
N SER A 486 13.81 39.04 -3.30
CA SER A 486 13.99 39.30 -4.74
C SER A 486 13.59 40.73 -5.15
N GLY A 487 13.50 41.65 -4.18
CA GLY A 487 13.20 43.06 -4.40
C GLY A 487 14.51 43.80 -4.71
N PRO A 488 14.59 44.56 -5.80
CA PRO A 488 15.81 45.25 -6.21
C PRO A 488 16.26 46.21 -5.11
N GLY A 489 17.53 46.09 -4.68
CA GLY A 489 18.13 46.91 -3.62
C GLY A 489 17.57 46.69 -2.21
N CYS A 490 16.87 45.58 -1.95
CA CYS A 490 16.33 45.29 -0.63
C CYS A 490 17.45 44.84 0.34
N PRO A 491 17.69 45.55 1.47
CA PRO A 491 18.76 45.21 2.41
C PRO A 491 18.42 44.06 3.37
N MET A 492 17.18 43.54 3.32
CA MET A 492 16.75 42.43 4.18
C MET A 492 17.53 41.16 3.83
N CYS A 493 18.52 40.85 4.66
CA CYS A 493 19.35 39.65 4.62
C CYS A 493 18.75 38.51 5.48
N LYS A 494 19.42 37.36 5.43
CA LYS A 494 18.91 36.00 5.73
C LYS A 494 18.19 35.81 7.08
N SER A 495 18.47 36.62 8.11
CA SER A 495 18.05 36.36 9.51
C SER A 495 16.62 36.82 9.89
N ASP A 496 16.04 37.83 9.20
CA ASP A 496 14.82 38.50 9.69
C ASP A 496 13.52 37.94 9.05
N PHE A 497 13.61 36.87 8.27
CA PHE A 497 12.54 36.37 7.40
C PHE A 497 11.46 35.50 8.09
N VAL A 498 11.51 35.35 9.41
CA VAL A 498 10.91 34.21 10.11
C VAL A 498 9.37 34.15 10.08
N SER A 499 8.64 35.25 9.88
CA SER A 499 7.16 35.22 10.07
C SER A 499 6.27 35.60 8.87
N LYS A 500 6.72 36.35 7.85
CA LYS A 500 5.81 36.84 6.78
C LYS A 500 6.44 36.91 5.37
N LYS A 501 7.02 35.79 4.89
CA LYS A 501 7.49 35.71 3.50
C LYS A 501 6.33 35.63 2.51
N ARG A 502 6.36 36.50 1.49
CA ARG A 502 5.45 36.43 0.34
C ARG A 502 6.16 35.72 -0.81
N ARG A 503 5.47 34.84 -1.53
CA ARG A 503 5.97 34.25 -2.78
C ARG A 503 5.22 34.84 -3.96
N CYS A 504 5.89 35.01 -5.10
CA CYS A 504 5.17 35.32 -6.33
C CYS A 504 4.16 34.19 -6.62
N SER A 505 2.87 34.51 -6.72
CA SER A 505 1.81 33.53 -6.99
C SER A 505 1.92 32.89 -8.38
N GLY A 506 2.65 33.53 -9.30
CA GLY A 506 2.92 33.02 -10.65
C GLY A 506 3.97 31.91 -10.67
N CYS A 507 5.23 32.25 -10.42
CA CYS A 507 6.36 31.32 -10.50
C CYS A 507 6.58 30.49 -9.23
N LEU A 508 6.16 30.98 -8.05
CA LEU A 508 6.42 30.39 -6.72
C LEU A 508 7.90 30.25 -6.31
N VAL A 509 8.83 30.61 -7.18
CA VAL A 509 10.28 30.63 -6.92
C VAL A 509 10.64 31.84 -6.07
N SER A 510 10.19 33.03 -6.47
CA SER A 510 10.69 34.28 -5.89
C SER A 510 10.00 34.70 -4.63
N ILE A 511 10.80 35.17 -3.67
CA ILE A 511 10.41 35.44 -2.30
C ILE A 511 10.59 36.93 -2.02
N TYR A 512 9.63 37.54 -1.34
CA TYR A 512 9.62 38.95 -0.98
C TYR A 512 9.33 39.12 0.51
N CYS A 513 10.03 40.06 1.15
CA CYS A 513 9.74 40.48 2.53
C CYS A 513 8.48 41.35 2.62
N SER A 514 8.10 42.01 1.52
CA SER A 514 6.97 42.95 1.48
C SER A 514 6.31 43.01 0.10
N GLU A 515 5.10 43.55 0.04
CA GLU A 515 4.41 43.84 -1.22
C GLU A 515 5.15 44.89 -2.05
N LYS A 516 5.79 45.87 -1.39
CA LYS A 516 6.57 46.92 -2.06
C LYS A 516 7.71 46.30 -2.85
N CYS A 517 8.45 45.37 -2.26
CA CYS A 517 9.53 44.64 -2.92
C CYS A 517 9.02 43.77 -4.08
N GLN A 518 7.87 43.11 -3.92
CA GLN A 518 7.25 42.34 -5.00
C GLN A 518 6.89 43.23 -6.20
N ARG A 519 6.25 44.39 -5.96
CA ARG A 519 5.89 45.34 -7.03
C ARG A 519 7.13 45.96 -7.68
N ALA A 520 8.17 46.25 -6.91
CA ALA A 520 9.43 46.77 -7.43
C ALA A 520 10.12 45.76 -8.35
N ALA A 521 10.25 44.50 -7.90
CA ALA A 521 10.77 43.41 -8.71
C ALA A 521 9.94 43.23 -9.99
N TRP A 522 8.61 43.25 -9.87
CA TRP A 522 7.69 43.14 -11.01
C TRP A 522 7.97 44.15 -12.12
N ARG A 523 8.26 45.40 -11.75
CA ARG A 523 8.63 46.48 -12.69
C ARG A 523 10.05 46.31 -13.24
N ASN A 524 10.96 45.79 -12.42
CA ASN A 524 12.38 45.60 -12.77
C ASN A 524 12.63 44.21 -13.37
N GLY A 525 11.80 43.79 -14.34
CA GLY A 525 12.04 42.59 -15.14
C GLY A 525 11.43 41.29 -14.63
N HIS A 526 10.93 41.22 -13.38
CA HIS A 526 10.30 39.99 -12.87
C HIS A 526 9.14 39.49 -13.70
N LYS A 527 8.35 40.40 -14.30
CA LYS A 527 7.27 39.99 -15.20
C LYS A 527 7.75 39.04 -16.31
N THR A 528 8.89 39.33 -16.92
CA THR A 528 9.43 38.57 -18.07
C THR A 528 9.89 37.18 -17.64
N TRP A 529 10.73 37.08 -16.61
CA TRP A 529 11.23 35.77 -16.19
C TRP A 529 10.21 34.98 -15.35
N CYS A 530 9.25 35.65 -14.68
CA CYS A 530 8.09 34.95 -14.13
C CYS A 530 7.32 34.23 -15.24
N GLN A 531 7.23 34.84 -16.42
CA GLN A 531 6.62 34.21 -17.59
C GLN A 531 7.47 33.03 -18.03
N ALA A 532 8.80 33.19 -18.19
CA ALA A 532 9.71 32.10 -18.53
C ALA A 532 9.57 30.90 -17.57
N LEU A 533 9.68 31.12 -16.26
CA LEU A 533 9.52 30.07 -15.23
C LEU A 533 8.13 29.43 -15.22
N ARG A 534 7.08 30.19 -15.54
CA ARG A 534 5.73 29.61 -15.70
C ARG A 534 5.65 28.74 -16.94
N CYS A 535 6.24 29.18 -18.03
CA CYS A 535 6.29 28.45 -19.29
C CYS A 535 7.11 27.17 -19.14
N THR A 536 8.20 27.18 -18.36
CA THR A 536 9.00 26.00 -17.99
C THR A 536 8.15 24.81 -17.57
N VAL A 537 7.08 25.06 -16.79
CA VAL A 537 6.16 24.02 -16.31
C VAL A 537 4.89 23.89 -17.16
N GLY A 538 4.64 24.86 -18.03
CA GLY A 538 3.42 24.97 -18.81
C GLY A 538 2.18 25.36 -18.00
N PRO A 539 1.03 25.55 -18.68
CA PRO A 539 -0.22 25.95 -18.04
C PRO A 539 -0.74 24.90 -17.04
N TRP A 540 -0.43 23.63 -17.27
CA TRP A 540 -0.85 22.48 -16.47
C TRP A 540 0.10 22.16 -15.30
N GLY A 541 1.18 22.92 -15.16
CA GLY A 541 2.20 22.67 -14.16
C GLY A 541 1.67 22.74 -12.73
N SER A 542 1.82 21.64 -11.99
CA SER A 542 1.37 21.55 -10.60
C SER A 542 2.11 22.53 -9.69
N ARG A 543 1.48 22.86 -8.56
CA ARG A 543 2.10 23.68 -7.51
C ARG A 543 3.38 23.04 -6.98
N ASP A 544 3.42 21.72 -6.88
CA ASP A 544 4.58 20.98 -6.38
C ASP A 544 5.76 21.04 -7.35
N ILE A 545 5.54 20.94 -8.66
CA ILE A 545 6.64 21.11 -9.64
C ILE A 545 7.21 22.53 -9.57
N ARG A 546 6.35 23.56 -9.58
CA ARG A 546 6.78 24.97 -9.52
C ARG A 546 7.60 25.29 -8.27
N LYS A 547 7.18 24.78 -7.11
CA LYS A 547 7.92 24.93 -5.85
C LYS A 547 9.24 24.17 -5.84
N SER A 548 9.40 23.18 -6.73
CA SER A 548 10.56 22.30 -6.76
C SER A 548 11.53 22.62 -7.89
N LEU A 549 11.31 23.70 -8.67
CA LEU A 549 12.16 24.05 -9.81
C LEU A 549 13.65 24.15 -9.45
N GLN A 550 13.98 24.70 -8.27
CA GLN A 550 15.37 24.79 -7.80
C GLN A 550 15.99 23.41 -7.56
N VAL A 551 15.26 22.51 -6.88
CA VAL A 551 15.72 21.13 -6.63
C VAL A 551 15.86 20.37 -7.95
N ILE A 552 14.88 20.48 -8.85
CA ILE A 552 14.92 19.86 -10.18
C ILE A 552 16.12 20.39 -10.98
N ALA A 553 16.40 21.69 -10.93
CA ALA A 553 17.55 22.29 -11.60
C ALA A 553 18.90 21.81 -11.06
N GLY A 554 19.01 21.62 -9.74
CA GLY A 554 20.20 21.05 -9.10
C GLY A 554 20.47 19.62 -9.60
N PHE A 555 19.43 18.77 -9.59
CA PHE A 555 19.51 17.43 -10.17
C PHE A 555 19.85 17.48 -11.66
N GLU A 556 19.16 18.29 -12.46
CA GLU A 556 19.42 18.42 -13.90
C GLU A 556 20.89 18.76 -14.16
N SER A 557 21.44 19.74 -13.44
CA SER A 557 22.82 20.20 -13.63
C SER A 557 23.84 19.14 -13.24
N SER A 558 23.57 18.40 -12.17
CA SER A 558 24.45 17.33 -11.69
C SER A 558 24.46 16.13 -12.63
N GLU A 559 23.28 15.65 -13.04
CA GLU A 559 23.14 14.53 -13.97
C GLU A 559 23.79 14.86 -15.33
N ILE A 560 23.54 16.05 -15.87
CA ILE A 560 24.17 16.49 -17.13
C ILE A 560 25.70 16.55 -17.00
N SER A 561 26.21 17.05 -15.88
CA SER A 561 27.65 17.13 -15.63
C SER A 561 28.26 15.73 -15.49
N GLY A 562 27.62 14.84 -14.74
CA GLY A 562 28.06 13.45 -14.55
C GLY A 562 28.03 12.62 -15.83
N MET A 563 27.10 12.91 -16.75
CA MET A 563 26.92 12.19 -18.00
C MET A 563 27.52 12.89 -19.22
N ALA A 564 28.37 13.90 -19.06
CA ALA A 564 28.84 14.77 -20.16
C ALA A 564 29.39 14.00 -21.37
N LYS A 565 30.19 12.94 -21.15
CA LYS A 565 30.76 12.10 -22.22
C LYS A 565 29.71 11.25 -22.95
N ASP A 566 28.74 10.69 -22.22
CA ASP A 566 27.63 9.93 -22.80
C ASP A 566 26.72 10.86 -23.63
N ILE A 567 26.43 12.05 -23.10
CA ILE A 567 25.67 13.10 -23.79
C ILE A 567 26.34 13.45 -25.13
N GLU A 568 27.65 13.72 -25.13
CA GLU A 568 28.38 14.05 -26.36
C GLU A 568 28.27 12.92 -27.40
N THR A 569 28.36 11.67 -26.95
CA THR A 569 28.22 10.50 -27.82
C THR A 569 26.81 10.43 -28.41
N ARG A 570 25.76 10.55 -27.59
CA ARG A 570 24.36 10.55 -28.03
C ARG A 570 24.02 11.72 -28.95
N VAL A 571 24.64 12.89 -28.75
CA VAL A 571 24.48 14.05 -29.64
C VAL A 571 25.04 13.72 -31.03
N ARG A 572 26.25 13.17 -31.12
CA ARG A 572 26.85 12.78 -32.41
C ARG A 572 26.02 11.70 -33.11
N GLU A 573 25.50 10.73 -32.37
CA GLU A 573 24.60 9.70 -32.90
C GLU A 573 23.30 10.31 -33.44
N ALA A 574 22.66 11.21 -32.67
CA ALA A 574 21.46 11.90 -33.10
C ALA A 574 21.70 12.81 -34.32
N GLN A 575 22.86 13.47 -34.43
CA GLN A 575 23.22 14.26 -35.61
C GLN A 575 23.34 13.40 -36.87
N ARG A 576 23.88 12.18 -36.74
CA ARG A 576 23.92 11.20 -37.85
C ARG A 576 22.53 10.65 -38.19
N GLN A 577 21.71 10.38 -37.18
CA GLN A 577 20.36 9.85 -37.35
C GLN A 577 19.38 10.89 -37.92
N PHE A 578 19.55 12.17 -37.56
CA PHE A 578 18.65 13.27 -37.89
C PHE A 578 19.40 14.46 -38.54
N PRO A 579 20.05 14.28 -39.70
CA PRO A 579 20.89 15.31 -40.32
C PRO A 579 20.11 16.58 -40.70
N ALA A 580 18.82 16.46 -41.03
CA ALA A 580 17.95 17.59 -41.35
C ALA A 580 17.54 18.44 -40.13
N PHE A 581 17.88 18.00 -38.91
CA PHE A 581 17.46 18.63 -37.67
C PHE A 581 18.64 18.90 -36.71
N ILE A 582 19.88 18.95 -37.22
CA ILE A 582 21.08 19.17 -36.41
C ILE A 582 20.99 20.45 -35.58
N ASP A 583 20.42 21.52 -36.14
CA ASP A 583 20.17 22.81 -35.49
C ASP A 583 18.99 22.80 -34.51
N ARG A 584 18.24 21.70 -34.44
CA ARG A 584 16.99 21.55 -33.68
C ARG A 584 16.97 20.32 -32.78
N LEU A 585 18.15 19.79 -32.44
CA LEU A 585 18.29 18.72 -31.46
C LEU A 585 18.08 19.26 -30.05
N VAL A 586 17.39 18.48 -29.22
CA VAL A 586 17.09 18.78 -27.82
C VAL A 586 17.58 17.63 -26.96
N LEU A 587 18.25 17.96 -25.86
CA LEU A 587 18.65 16.99 -24.84
C LEU A 587 17.44 16.70 -23.93
N VAL A 588 16.99 15.45 -23.87
CA VAL A 588 15.91 14.99 -23.00
C VAL A 588 16.51 14.24 -21.83
N LEU A 589 16.36 14.77 -20.62
CA LEU A 589 16.69 14.10 -19.37
C LEU A 589 15.41 13.54 -18.75
N ASP A 590 15.23 12.23 -18.82
CA ASP A 590 14.06 11.53 -18.30
C ASP A 590 14.26 11.11 -16.85
N MET A 591 13.74 11.91 -15.92
CA MET A 591 13.70 11.64 -14.48
C MET A 591 12.43 10.88 -14.05
N THR A 592 11.64 10.36 -15.00
CA THR A 592 10.51 9.47 -14.68
C THR A 592 10.94 8.04 -14.39
N VAL A 593 12.23 7.75 -14.60
CA VAL A 593 12.91 6.49 -14.33
C VAL A 593 14.15 6.76 -13.48
N TYR A 594 14.62 5.74 -12.77
CA TYR A 594 15.85 5.81 -11.98
C TYR A 594 16.75 4.59 -12.29
N PRO A 595 18.04 4.78 -12.59
CA PRO A 595 18.72 6.08 -12.81
C PRO A 595 18.10 6.89 -13.97
N PRO A 596 18.27 8.24 -13.99
CA PRO A 596 17.74 9.06 -15.08
C PRO A 596 18.27 8.64 -16.44
N GLU A 597 17.41 8.66 -17.46
CA GLU A 597 17.81 8.35 -18.85
C GLU A 597 18.05 9.62 -19.67
N VAL A 598 19.06 9.60 -20.54
CA VAL A 598 19.36 10.71 -21.45
C VAL A 598 19.02 10.34 -22.88
N ARG A 599 18.36 11.23 -23.63
CA ARG A 599 18.12 11.05 -25.08
C ARG A 599 18.38 12.35 -25.81
N VAL A 600 18.72 12.28 -27.09
CA VAL A 600 18.83 13.47 -27.95
C VAL A 600 17.88 13.29 -29.12
N LEU A 601 16.90 14.17 -29.23
CA LEU A 601 15.81 14.06 -30.21
C LEU A 601 15.57 15.41 -30.89
N PRO A 602 15.12 15.43 -32.16
CA PRO A 602 14.58 16.64 -32.78
C PRO A 602 13.41 17.24 -31.97
N VAL A 603 13.35 18.57 -31.86
CA VAL A 603 12.33 19.28 -31.08
C VAL A 603 10.89 18.91 -31.45
N HIS A 604 10.63 18.62 -32.73
CA HIS A 604 9.29 18.27 -33.22
C HIS A 604 8.81 16.88 -32.77
N MET A 605 9.71 16.03 -32.26
CA MET A 605 9.37 14.71 -31.70
C MET A 605 8.95 14.78 -30.23
N LEU A 606 8.92 15.96 -29.61
CA LEU A 606 8.48 16.12 -28.24
C LEU A 606 6.95 16.25 -28.18
N GLU A 607 6.26 15.12 -28.00
CA GLU A 607 4.78 15.00 -28.01
C GLU A 607 4.05 15.97 -27.06
N GLN A 608 4.71 16.41 -25.98
CA GLN A 608 4.10 17.21 -24.90
C GLN A 608 4.90 18.47 -24.57
N PHE A 609 5.82 18.89 -25.45
CA PHE A 609 6.49 20.16 -25.22
C PHE A 609 5.48 21.30 -25.39
N PRO A 610 5.44 22.29 -24.48
CA PRO A 610 4.51 23.43 -24.57
C PRO A 610 4.75 24.36 -25.77
N GLY A 611 5.38 23.88 -26.85
CA GLY A 611 5.91 24.62 -28.00
C GLY A 611 4.91 25.45 -28.82
N ASN A 612 3.61 25.37 -28.52
CA ASN A 612 2.60 26.24 -29.11
C ASN A 612 2.45 27.58 -28.36
N ASP A 613 3.05 27.75 -27.17
CA ASP A 613 3.10 29.07 -26.52
C ASP A 613 4.07 29.98 -27.30
N PRO A 614 3.62 31.15 -27.83
CA PRO A 614 4.45 32.07 -28.61
C PRO A 614 5.75 32.48 -27.92
N ILE A 615 5.79 32.41 -26.58
CA ILE A 615 7.00 32.70 -25.81
C ILE A 615 8.16 31.76 -26.16
N TRP A 616 7.90 30.53 -26.60
CA TRP A 616 8.95 29.58 -26.93
C TRP A 616 9.70 29.93 -28.19
N SER A 617 9.01 30.50 -29.18
CA SER A 617 9.72 31.03 -30.35
C SER A 617 10.71 32.10 -29.89
N LYS A 618 10.25 33.03 -29.04
CA LYS A 618 11.09 34.10 -28.51
C LYS A 618 12.26 33.55 -27.68
N ILE A 619 12.02 32.63 -26.75
CA ILE A 619 13.07 32.01 -25.93
C ILE A 619 14.07 31.24 -26.81
N ALA A 620 13.59 30.49 -27.81
CA ALA A 620 14.46 29.77 -28.72
C ALA A 620 15.31 30.73 -29.58
N ASP A 621 14.71 31.82 -30.06
CA ASP A 621 15.42 32.85 -30.82
C ASP A 621 16.46 33.58 -29.93
N ASP A 622 16.11 33.89 -28.68
CA ASP A 622 17.03 34.48 -27.70
C ASP A 622 18.20 33.53 -27.38
N ILE A 623 17.94 32.23 -27.20
CA ILE A 623 18.98 31.21 -26.99
C ILE A 623 19.90 31.11 -28.23
N ARG A 624 19.32 31.10 -29.44
CA ARG A 624 20.10 31.08 -30.69
C ARG A 624 20.95 32.33 -30.85
N ALA A 625 20.40 33.51 -30.55
CA ALA A 625 21.11 34.79 -30.67
C ALA A 625 22.29 34.91 -29.69
N ARG A 626 22.17 34.31 -28.50
CA ARG A 626 23.24 34.32 -27.48
C ARG A 626 24.36 33.32 -27.77
N SER A 627 24.09 32.30 -28.58
CA SER A 627 25.02 31.19 -28.81
C SER A 627 25.56 31.26 -30.24
N ASN A 628 26.73 31.86 -30.44
CA ASN A 628 27.41 31.96 -31.75
C ASN A 628 27.66 30.57 -32.42
N SER A 629 27.57 29.51 -31.63
CA SER A 629 27.29 28.11 -32.01
C SER A 629 26.66 27.44 -30.77
N PRO A 630 25.78 26.43 -30.86
CA PRO A 630 25.38 25.68 -29.67
C PRO A 630 26.62 24.97 -29.12
N PRO A 631 27.16 25.34 -27.94
CA PRO A 631 28.48 24.90 -27.47
C PRO A 631 28.59 23.38 -27.29
N LYS A 632 27.46 22.65 -27.33
CA LYS A 632 27.37 21.20 -27.11
C LYS A 632 26.60 20.45 -28.20
N GLY A 633 26.31 21.08 -29.34
CA GLY A 633 25.63 20.41 -30.48
C GLY A 633 24.14 20.12 -30.30
N TYR A 634 23.48 20.70 -29.29
CA TYR A 634 22.02 20.71 -29.09
C TYR A 634 21.53 22.09 -28.67
N MET A 635 20.25 22.40 -28.91
CA MET A 635 19.65 23.73 -28.74
C MET A 635 19.33 24.07 -27.27
N PHE A 636 18.67 23.16 -26.55
CA PHE A 636 18.41 23.27 -25.11
C PHE A 636 18.15 21.89 -24.49
N SER A 637 18.05 21.81 -23.17
CA SER A 637 17.58 20.62 -22.46
C SER A 637 16.10 20.71 -22.06
N VAL A 638 15.47 19.54 -21.96
CA VAL A 638 14.15 19.35 -21.37
C VAL A 638 14.22 18.25 -20.34
N VAL A 639 13.46 18.38 -19.27
CA VAL A 639 13.41 17.42 -18.17
C VAL A 639 12.03 16.77 -18.15
N LYS A 640 11.97 15.44 -18.25
CA LYS A 640 10.71 14.72 -18.02
C LYS A 640 10.61 14.34 -16.56
N VAL A 641 9.51 14.72 -15.93
CA VAL A 641 9.18 14.38 -14.54
C VAL A 641 7.79 13.76 -14.49
N HIS A 642 7.48 13.02 -13.44
CA HIS A 642 6.14 12.47 -13.25
C HIS A 642 5.59 12.90 -11.89
N LEU A 643 4.30 13.23 -11.88
CA LEU A 643 3.55 13.55 -10.68
C LEU A 643 2.38 12.57 -10.63
N GLY A 644 2.61 11.46 -9.94
CA GLY A 644 1.63 10.38 -9.89
C GLY A 644 1.47 9.73 -11.27
N ASN A 645 0.24 9.68 -11.79
CA ASN A 645 -0.08 9.07 -13.09
C ASN A 645 0.26 9.96 -14.30
N THR A 646 0.62 11.24 -14.08
CA THR A 646 0.82 12.22 -15.14
C THR A 646 2.30 12.52 -15.35
N LYS A 647 2.74 12.51 -16.61
CA LYS A 647 4.09 12.91 -17.01
C LYS A 647 4.09 14.36 -17.49
N PHE A 648 5.15 15.08 -17.18
CA PHE A 648 5.36 16.46 -17.57
C PHE A 648 6.71 16.57 -18.28
N THR A 649 6.73 17.28 -19.41
CA THR A 649 7.98 17.67 -20.08
C THR A 649 8.23 19.14 -19.77
N LEU A 650 9.24 19.40 -18.96
CA LEU A 650 9.65 20.73 -18.54
C LEU A 650 10.73 21.23 -19.50
N PHE A 651 10.67 22.51 -19.88
CA PHE A 651 11.90 23.15 -20.34
C PHE A 651 12.92 23.14 -19.21
N SER A 652 14.21 23.06 -19.53
CA SER A 652 15.31 23.03 -18.55
C SER A 652 15.08 23.98 -17.36
N PRO A 653 14.77 23.46 -16.16
CA PRO A 653 14.63 24.28 -14.96
C PRO A 653 15.91 25.05 -14.64
N SER A 654 17.08 24.43 -14.84
CA SER A 654 18.38 25.12 -14.67
C SER A 654 18.51 26.29 -15.63
N THR A 655 18.27 26.10 -16.93
CA THR A 655 18.35 27.19 -17.92
C THR A 655 17.33 28.28 -17.63
N ALA A 656 16.10 27.93 -17.27
CA ALA A 656 15.06 28.91 -16.95
C ALA A 656 15.39 29.73 -15.70
N LEU A 657 16.00 29.13 -14.67
CA LEU A 657 16.47 29.84 -13.48
C LEU A 657 17.63 30.77 -13.83
N ARG A 658 18.63 30.30 -14.60
CA ARG A 658 19.76 31.14 -15.05
C ARG A 658 19.31 32.37 -15.84
N MET A 659 18.41 32.18 -16.81
CA MET A 659 17.79 33.30 -17.54
C MET A 659 17.03 34.29 -16.63
N GLY A 660 16.49 33.82 -15.51
CA GLY A 660 15.73 34.66 -14.59
C GLY A 660 16.57 35.42 -13.58
N PHE A 661 17.75 34.91 -13.23
CA PHE A 661 18.53 35.38 -12.08
C PHE A 661 20.01 35.68 -12.37
N GLU A 662 20.68 34.94 -13.26
CA GLU A 662 22.10 35.15 -13.59
C GLU A 662 22.32 36.26 -14.63
N ASP A 663 21.36 36.51 -15.52
CA ASP A 663 21.42 37.61 -16.50
C ASP A 663 21.46 39.02 -15.85
N GLN A 664 21.21 39.12 -14.54
CA GLN A 664 21.38 40.36 -13.78
C GLN A 664 22.82 40.54 -13.23
N TYR A 665 23.61 39.47 -13.15
CA TYR A 665 24.95 39.44 -12.56
C TYR A 665 26.09 39.29 -13.57
N PHE A 666 25.80 38.83 -14.80
CA PHE A 666 26.77 38.81 -15.90
C PHE A 666 27.34 40.19 -16.28
N TRP A 667 26.79 41.28 -15.73
CA TRP A 667 27.33 42.63 -15.90
C TRP A 667 28.31 43.06 -14.80
N ASP A 668 28.48 42.30 -13.72
CA ASP A 668 29.31 42.69 -12.55
C ASP A 668 30.37 41.65 -12.11
N ASP A 669 30.48 40.49 -12.76
CA ASP A 669 31.32 39.34 -12.32
C ASP A 669 32.83 39.42 -12.63
N GLU A 670 33.41 40.60 -12.87
CA GLU A 670 34.89 40.74 -12.90
C GLU A 670 35.54 40.97 -11.51
N ALA A 671 34.80 40.86 -10.39
CA ALA A 671 35.32 41.34 -9.10
C ALA A 671 35.13 40.47 -7.83
N HIS A 672 34.57 39.26 -7.87
CA HIS A 672 34.31 38.48 -6.63
C HIS A 672 34.72 37.00 -6.72
N ASP A 673 36.02 36.74 -6.62
CA ASP A 673 36.59 35.42 -6.30
C ASP A 673 37.53 35.56 -5.09
N SER A 674 37.19 34.93 -3.94
CA SER A 674 38.19 34.25 -3.07
C SER A 674 37.66 33.75 -1.71
N GLU A 675 36.55 34.26 -1.14
CA GLU A 675 36.21 33.94 0.27
C GLU A 675 35.12 32.87 0.46
N ASP A 676 34.20 32.68 -0.50
CA ASP A 676 33.11 31.67 -0.39
C ASP A 676 33.54 30.25 -0.83
N GLU A 677 34.72 30.09 -1.46
CA GLU A 677 35.23 28.79 -1.91
C GLU A 677 35.72 27.89 -0.76
N ASP A 678 36.23 28.48 0.33
CA ASP A 678 36.80 27.73 1.46
C ASP A 678 35.74 27.01 2.32
N GLU A 679 34.57 27.64 2.53
CA GLU A 679 33.47 27.02 3.27
C GLU A 679 32.79 25.91 2.44
N GLN A 680 32.70 26.11 1.11
CA GLN A 680 32.26 25.07 0.17
C GLN A 680 33.23 23.89 0.12
N MET A 681 34.54 24.14 0.11
CA MET A 681 35.55 23.07 0.15
C MET A 681 35.49 22.26 1.45
N LYS A 682 35.17 22.87 2.59
CA LYS A 682 35.11 22.18 3.90
C LYS A 682 33.96 21.18 3.99
N ILE A 683 32.79 21.51 3.44
CA ILE A 683 31.63 20.60 3.45
C ILE A 683 31.71 19.58 2.31
N MET A 684 32.25 19.97 1.15
CA MET A 684 32.57 19.03 0.06
C MET A 684 33.65 18.03 0.47
N SER A 685 34.61 18.44 1.31
CA SER A 685 35.57 17.57 1.98
C SER A 685 34.86 16.52 2.83
N LEU A 686 33.89 16.90 3.68
CA LEU A 686 33.11 15.94 4.48
C LEU A 686 32.35 14.95 3.60
N ILE A 687 31.58 15.44 2.62
CA ILE A 687 30.78 14.59 1.71
C ILE A 687 31.68 13.68 0.85
N ARG A 688 32.83 14.19 0.36
CA ARG A 688 33.81 13.44 -0.41
C ARG A 688 34.52 12.39 0.45
N LYS A 689 34.87 12.71 1.69
CA LYS A 689 35.41 11.76 2.69
C LYS A 689 34.43 10.60 2.91
N TYR A 690 33.13 10.88 2.89
CA TYR A 690 32.06 9.86 2.94
C TYR A 690 31.88 9.08 1.61
N LYS A 691 32.02 9.71 0.44
CA LYS A 691 31.89 9.04 -0.88
C LYS A 691 33.10 8.17 -1.22
N GLU A 692 34.31 8.54 -0.80
CA GLU A 692 35.56 7.90 -1.28
C GLU A 692 36.06 6.76 -0.38
N LYS A 693 35.66 6.68 0.90
CA LYS A 693 36.18 5.68 1.85
C LYS A 693 35.12 5.13 2.83
N PRO A 694 34.15 4.32 2.37
CA PRO A 694 33.20 3.66 3.26
C PRO A 694 33.84 2.62 4.19
N GLU A 695 35.04 2.12 3.84
CA GLU A 695 35.70 0.94 4.43
C GLU A 695 36.65 1.27 5.60
N LEU A 696 36.96 2.55 5.87
CA LEU A 696 37.96 2.97 6.87
C LEU A 696 37.41 3.19 8.30
N LEU A 697 36.19 2.76 8.58
CA LEU A 697 35.56 2.81 9.91
C LEU A 697 35.78 1.53 10.74
N ASN A 698 36.62 0.60 10.26
CA ASN A 698 36.97 -0.64 10.97
C ASN A 698 38.21 -0.54 11.87
N ASP A 699 38.92 0.59 11.89
CA ASP A 699 40.04 0.83 12.82
C ASP A 699 39.67 1.97 13.78
N THR A 700 39.04 1.62 14.89
CA THR A 700 38.80 2.54 16.02
C THR A 700 40.01 2.57 16.92
N ASP A 701 40.75 3.68 16.86
CA ASP A 701 41.63 4.16 17.94
C ASP A 701 41.62 5.71 17.99
N ALA A 702 40.44 6.32 17.75
CA ALA A 702 40.24 7.76 17.88
C ALA A 702 39.26 8.06 19.03
N SER A 703 39.74 8.84 19.99
CA SER A 703 39.10 9.20 21.26
C SER A 703 37.80 10.02 21.11
N GLU A 704 36.84 9.75 21.99
CA GLU A 704 35.45 10.26 22.02
C GLU A 704 35.25 11.78 22.22
N ASP A 705 36.31 12.60 22.32
CA ASP A 705 36.18 14.00 22.76
C ASP A 705 35.81 15.03 21.66
N GLU A 706 35.79 14.68 20.37
CA GLU A 706 35.49 15.65 19.29
C GLU A 706 34.01 15.75 18.87
N CYS A 707 33.10 14.93 19.44
CA CYS A 707 31.71 14.86 18.97
C CYS A 707 30.71 15.83 19.65
N TYR A 708 31.14 16.67 20.61
CA TYR A 708 30.22 17.48 21.42
C TYR A 708 30.13 18.99 21.08
N GLU A 709 30.81 19.50 20.04
CA GLU A 709 30.62 20.88 19.57
C GLU A 709 30.31 20.96 18.06
N VAL A 710 29.09 20.59 17.66
CA VAL A 710 28.46 21.02 16.38
C VAL A 710 26.95 21.23 16.57
#